data_AF-R6LLJ3-F1
#
_entry.id   AF-R6LLJ3-F1
#
_cell.length_a   1.000
_cell.length_b   1.000
_cell.length_c   1.000
_cell.angle_alpha   90.00
_cell.angle_beta   90.00
_cell.angle_gamma   90.00
#
_symmetry.space_group_name_H-M   'P 1'
#
loop_
_entity.id
_entity.type
_entity.pdbx_description
1 polymer ?
#
loop_
_entity_poly.entity_id
_entity_poly.type
_entity_poly.pdbx_seq_one_letter_code
_entity_poly.pdbx_strand_id
1 'polypeptide(L)'
;MKSTDLISVFCRPVPFWSWNDKLEPDELRRQIGAMQDAGMGGFFMHARGGLETEYLSEEWFRAVEASVDEAKKRGMQAWCYDENGWPSGFAGGKLLENPENRAHYLRFERKTDFDAAALGVYTLENGHLRRVTGAENGISEYLCVYDCQNSSTVDILNPRITDAFLALTHEKYFERFGAEFGKGIAGFFTDEPQYFRYETAYTPVLLTEYKKAYRADVLDLLGALFVDCEEAPGFRFRYWRLMNVLYTENFMGRVYRWCLAHNCRLTGHTVEESELYTQMWCCAGVMPFYEYESIPGVDWLGRRIGTELAPRQVSSAAQQLGKKQVLTETFACAGWDVTPKELKRIAEWQYVNGVNLMCQHLYPYSIRGQRKRDYPAFYSEHNPWTDELKTFDDYFTELGYLLANSREQADVLIVHPIHSAYLTFDRANDEASVRNVGEPFNVLIERFGAAGIGHHYGDERLMEKYGSVKDGRLTIGQCTYSFVVIPDCDTLDSSTAALLKDYLSQGGRLMLAGRKPTRIDGEIADLSFLQANLTWDELVRKRALLPEANRDVRCTLRFAENGNFLFAVNLSETDIADMFVKLPFAGVEAYDLLTHKTKSVAFEKTTDGIAAKLHLAPGESVLLMQNDSAMPQAQKKPIVETMELGGKWTRSAPVQNTLTLDKAALSYDGKMYTELLPVPYISERLLREKTNRKLWLRYAFTADFLPDDLTLELETLQNAKLSVNGTEISLTGQGVLDHSFVRGNIAALAQKGKNEIVLELDYFQSQQTYDVFNGFYYGSGEVTETLMNCVSYETNIEAMYLFGSFSVRPDSGWQAGENGVRFGDRFRLCAPVTELDPQDITVQGFPFFHGAMRLKRTITVQNTNWQLRCAGRVQYARVFVNGKKAGTLLFSDTLDLSPYLHPGENVLELELMASNRNLLGPHHNAAEPEPLFVDPTLFSLYGSWHNGKSEEYRENYAFVRFGLDTLQLERNLL
;
A
#
# COMPACT_ATOMS: atom_id res chain seq x y z
N MET A 1 -27.63 -17.11 -4.28
CA MET A 1 -27.57 -15.64 -4.29
C MET A 1 -27.89 -15.15 -5.70
N LYS A 2 -29.09 -14.62 -5.95
CA LYS A 2 -29.47 -14.01 -7.24
C LYS A 2 -30.14 -12.67 -6.95
N SER A 3 -29.29 -11.65 -6.76
CA SER A 3 -29.63 -10.23 -6.80
C SER A 3 -28.31 -9.47 -6.66
N THR A 4 -27.67 -9.15 -7.78
CA THR A 4 -26.51 -8.24 -7.86
C THR A 4 -26.84 -6.84 -7.31
N ASP A 5 -28.13 -6.51 -7.17
CA ASP A 5 -28.62 -5.23 -6.65
C ASP A 5 -28.58 -5.13 -5.10
N LEU A 6 -28.19 -6.19 -4.39
CA LEU A 6 -28.10 -6.22 -2.92
C LEU A 6 -26.66 -6.11 -2.38
N ILE A 7 -25.67 -5.95 -3.26
CA ILE A 7 -24.29 -5.72 -2.82
C ILE A 7 -24.22 -4.29 -2.29
N SER A 8 -24.08 -4.17 -0.97
CA SER A 8 -24.17 -2.88 -0.29
C SER A 8 -22.99 -2.00 -0.67
N VAL A 9 -23.25 -0.70 -0.92
CA VAL A 9 -22.24 0.36 -1.11
C VAL A 9 -21.10 0.28 -0.09
N PHE A 10 -21.37 -0.24 1.11
CA PHE A 10 -20.40 -0.39 2.20
C PHE A 10 -19.22 -1.33 1.91
N CYS A 11 -19.27 -2.24 0.93
CA CYS A 11 -18.12 -3.11 0.61
C CYS A 11 -17.39 -2.72 -0.67
N ARG A 12 -17.86 -1.68 -1.37
CA ARG A 12 -17.19 -1.18 -2.57
C ARG A 12 -15.92 -0.40 -2.19
N PRO A 13 -14.85 -0.47 -2.98
CA PRO A 13 -13.62 0.28 -2.70
C PRO A 13 -13.86 1.77 -2.50
N VAL A 14 -13.06 2.37 -1.62
CA VAL A 14 -13.07 3.79 -1.28
C VAL A 14 -11.64 4.28 -1.47
N PRO A 15 -11.22 4.67 -2.69
CA PRO A 15 -9.84 5.06 -2.94
C PRO A 15 -9.46 6.36 -2.23
N PHE A 16 -8.14 6.55 -2.06
CA PHE A 16 -7.59 7.87 -1.83
C PHE A 16 -7.72 8.71 -3.09
N TRP A 17 -8.54 9.75 -3.03
CA TRP A 17 -8.66 10.73 -4.09
C TRP A 17 -7.76 11.92 -3.80
N SER A 18 -6.58 11.90 -4.38
CA SER A 18 -5.54 12.91 -4.16
C SER A 18 -5.96 14.24 -4.76
N TRP A 19 -6.44 15.13 -3.89
CA TRP A 19 -6.62 16.54 -4.18
C TRP A 19 -5.26 17.20 -4.17
N ASN A 20 -4.67 17.24 -5.36
CA ASN A 20 -3.28 17.60 -5.54
C ASN A 20 -3.11 18.76 -6.53
N ASP A 21 -4.16 19.47 -6.96
CA ASP A 21 -4.04 20.60 -7.89
C ASP A 21 -5.02 21.74 -7.54
N LYS A 22 -5.22 22.72 -8.44
CA LYS A 22 -6.31 23.67 -8.37
C LYS A 22 -7.64 22.94 -8.57
N LEU A 23 -8.46 22.93 -7.52
CA LEU A 23 -9.66 22.12 -7.44
C LEU A 23 -10.84 22.88 -8.04
N GLU A 24 -11.35 22.38 -9.16
CA GLU A 24 -12.47 22.99 -9.86
C GLU A 24 -13.75 22.15 -9.66
N PRO A 25 -14.85 22.73 -9.13
CA PRO A 25 -16.07 21.98 -8.80
C PRO A 25 -16.63 21.09 -9.91
N ASP A 26 -16.56 21.53 -11.17
CA ASP A 26 -17.09 20.75 -12.29
C ASP A 26 -16.23 19.52 -12.61
N GLU A 27 -14.90 19.65 -12.49
CA GLU A 27 -13.97 18.55 -12.68
C GLU A 27 -14.08 17.54 -11.52
N LEU A 28 -14.22 18.02 -10.28
CA LEU A 28 -14.50 17.18 -9.11
C LEU A 28 -15.75 16.32 -9.35
N ARG A 29 -16.84 16.91 -9.85
CA ARG A 29 -18.08 16.17 -10.16
C ARG A 29 -17.89 15.14 -11.27
N ARG A 30 -17.11 15.47 -12.31
CA ARG A 30 -16.79 14.56 -13.40
C ARG A 30 -16.02 13.34 -12.89
N GLN A 31 -14.98 13.55 -12.08
CA GLN A 31 -14.17 12.46 -11.52
C GLN A 31 -14.96 11.57 -10.56
N ILE A 32 -15.88 12.14 -9.77
CA ILE A 32 -16.81 11.34 -8.95
C ILE A 32 -17.68 10.44 -9.84
N GLY A 33 -18.12 10.93 -11.01
CA GLY A 33 -18.78 10.09 -12.00
C GLY A 33 -17.88 8.97 -12.55
N ALA A 34 -16.63 9.29 -12.90
CA ALA A 34 -15.67 8.31 -13.39
C ALA A 34 -15.34 7.22 -12.36
N MET A 35 -15.19 7.59 -11.08
CA MET A 35 -15.01 6.64 -9.97
C MET A 35 -16.20 5.69 -9.84
N GLN A 36 -17.43 6.21 -9.95
CA GLN A 36 -18.64 5.38 -9.92
C GLN A 36 -18.68 4.39 -11.09
N ASP A 37 -18.34 4.85 -12.31
CA ASP A 37 -18.30 4.01 -13.51
C ASP A 37 -17.21 2.92 -13.40
N ALA A 38 -16.12 3.23 -12.70
CA ALA A 38 -15.05 2.28 -12.36
C ALA A 38 -15.39 1.31 -11.23
N GLY A 39 -16.56 1.41 -10.57
CA GLY A 39 -17.02 0.47 -9.55
C GLY A 39 -16.78 0.87 -8.10
N MET A 40 -16.25 2.07 -7.85
CA MET A 40 -15.96 2.57 -6.50
C MET A 40 -17.24 2.99 -5.75
N GLY A 41 -17.23 2.86 -4.43
CA GLY A 41 -18.38 3.16 -3.56
C GLY A 41 -18.29 4.50 -2.83
N GLY A 42 -17.13 5.14 -2.87
CA GLY A 42 -16.85 6.36 -2.13
C GLY A 42 -15.47 6.89 -2.50
N PHE A 43 -14.98 7.85 -1.72
CA PHE A 43 -13.63 8.40 -1.86
C PHE A 43 -13.23 9.14 -0.57
N PHE A 44 -11.92 9.17 -0.31
CA PHE A 44 -11.30 10.05 0.69
C PHE A 44 -10.75 11.30 0.00
N MET A 45 -11.23 12.49 0.38
CA MET A 45 -10.79 13.78 -0.19
C MET A 45 -9.40 14.16 0.36
N HIS A 46 -8.37 13.49 -0.15
CA HIS A 46 -7.02 13.46 0.40
C HIS A 46 -6.20 14.67 -0.09
N ALA A 47 -5.96 15.65 0.78
CA ALA A 47 -5.05 16.76 0.51
C ALA A 47 -3.61 16.26 0.35
N ARG A 48 -2.99 16.49 -0.81
CA ARG A 48 -1.72 15.87 -1.16
C ARG A 48 -0.75 16.82 -1.85
N GLY A 49 0.55 16.52 -1.78
CA GLY A 49 1.62 17.29 -2.41
C GLY A 49 1.30 17.71 -3.85
N GLY A 50 1.49 19.00 -4.14
CA GLY A 50 1.05 19.64 -5.37
C GLY A 50 -0.21 20.49 -5.21
N LEU A 51 -0.97 20.36 -4.13
CA LEU A 51 -2.20 21.12 -3.93
C LEU A 51 -1.99 22.65 -4.09
N GLU A 52 -2.66 23.24 -5.08
CA GLU A 52 -2.66 24.70 -5.29
C GLU A 52 -3.82 25.40 -4.57
N THR A 53 -4.90 24.66 -4.27
CA THR A 53 -6.03 25.18 -3.49
C THR A 53 -5.68 25.17 -2.02
N GLU A 54 -5.55 26.35 -1.39
CA GLU A 54 -5.14 26.45 0.01
C GLU A 54 -6.03 25.60 0.95
N TYR A 55 -5.40 24.73 1.74
CA TYR A 55 -6.08 23.82 2.67
C TYR A 55 -6.92 24.57 3.72
N LEU A 56 -8.18 24.13 3.90
CA LEU A 56 -9.18 24.76 4.78
C LEU A 56 -9.55 26.22 4.43
N SER A 57 -9.23 26.67 3.22
CA SER A 57 -9.73 27.94 2.68
C SER A 57 -11.21 27.86 2.27
N GLU A 58 -11.81 28.99 1.92
CA GLU A 58 -13.17 29.01 1.37
C GLU A 58 -13.26 28.29 0.01
N GLU A 59 -12.20 28.29 -0.80
CA GLU A 59 -12.16 27.52 -2.04
C GLU A 59 -12.11 26.01 -1.78
N TRP A 60 -11.32 25.59 -0.78
CA TRP A 60 -11.31 24.21 -0.31
C TRP A 60 -12.70 23.74 0.11
N PHE A 61 -13.42 24.54 0.91
CA PHE A 61 -14.76 24.15 1.34
C PHE A 61 -15.80 24.17 0.22
N ARG A 62 -15.65 24.99 -0.83
CA ARG A 62 -16.47 24.88 -2.05
C ARG A 62 -16.22 23.57 -2.80
N ALA A 63 -14.97 23.11 -2.86
CA ALA A 63 -14.63 21.80 -3.42
C ALA A 63 -15.26 20.65 -2.62
N VAL A 64 -15.23 20.74 -1.28
CA VAL A 64 -15.90 19.78 -0.37
C VAL A 64 -17.41 19.78 -0.59
N GLU A 65 -18.05 20.95 -0.59
CA GLU A 65 -19.49 21.08 -0.83
C GLU A 65 -19.87 20.44 -2.19
N ALA A 66 -19.10 20.74 -3.24
CA ALA A 66 -19.36 20.18 -4.55
C ALA A 66 -19.29 18.65 -4.56
N SER A 67 -18.29 18.10 -3.88
CA SER A 67 -18.05 16.66 -3.82
C SER A 67 -19.11 15.92 -3.00
N VAL A 68 -19.49 16.47 -1.85
CA VAL A 68 -20.56 15.93 -0.99
C VAL A 68 -21.91 15.93 -1.71
N ASP A 69 -22.24 17.03 -2.39
CA ASP A 69 -23.47 17.13 -3.18
C ASP A 69 -23.53 16.09 -4.31
N GLU A 70 -22.41 15.85 -4.98
CA GLU A 70 -22.35 14.88 -6.07
C GLU A 70 -22.42 13.44 -5.55
N ALA A 71 -21.69 13.14 -4.47
CA ALA A 71 -21.72 11.84 -3.82
C ALA A 71 -23.16 11.47 -3.39
N LYS A 72 -23.91 12.42 -2.83
CA LYS A 72 -25.32 12.23 -2.46
C LYS A 72 -26.21 11.89 -3.65
N LYS A 73 -26.05 12.58 -4.79
CA LYS A 73 -26.83 12.30 -6.01
C LYS A 73 -26.55 10.89 -6.54
N ARG A 74 -25.34 10.38 -6.32
CA ARG A 74 -24.85 9.11 -6.83
C ARG A 74 -24.94 7.94 -5.85
N GLY A 75 -25.22 8.22 -4.57
CA GLY A 75 -25.22 7.21 -3.51
C GLY A 75 -23.82 6.73 -3.13
N MET A 76 -22.80 7.58 -3.31
CA MET A 76 -21.41 7.30 -2.92
C MET A 76 -21.10 7.87 -1.52
N GLN A 77 -20.07 7.32 -0.88
CA GLN A 77 -19.60 7.78 0.43
C GLN A 77 -18.46 8.79 0.31
N ALA A 78 -18.74 10.07 0.57
CA ALA A 78 -17.69 11.06 0.71
C ALA A 78 -17.09 11.00 2.12
N TRP A 79 -15.76 10.98 2.20
CA TRP A 79 -15.01 11.02 3.45
C TRP A 79 -14.06 12.21 3.46
N CYS A 80 -14.02 12.90 4.60
CA CYS A 80 -13.04 13.96 4.83
C CYS A 80 -11.69 13.33 5.16
N TYR A 81 -10.62 13.91 4.64
CA TYR A 81 -9.27 13.64 5.11
C TYR A 81 -8.90 14.74 6.11
N ASP A 82 -8.41 14.36 7.29
CA ASP A 82 -8.31 15.28 8.44
C ASP A 82 -7.04 16.14 8.47
N GLU A 83 -6.17 15.99 7.47
CA GLU A 83 -4.86 16.64 7.41
C GLU A 83 -4.55 17.20 6.00
N ASN A 84 -3.43 17.93 5.84
CA ASN A 84 -2.78 18.19 4.57
C ASN A 84 -1.44 17.44 4.52
N GLY A 85 -1.34 16.41 3.68
CA GLY A 85 -0.29 15.39 3.79
C GLY A 85 -0.47 14.50 5.03
N TRP A 86 0.57 13.77 5.40
CA TRP A 86 0.62 12.86 6.55
C TRP A 86 1.93 13.07 7.32
N PRO A 87 2.02 12.75 8.62
CA PRO A 87 1.00 12.12 9.49
C PRO A 87 -0.06 13.10 10.04
N SER A 88 -1.25 12.62 10.39
CA SER A 88 -2.32 13.44 10.98
C SER A 88 -1.94 14.04 12.35
N GLY A 89 -2.25 15.33 12.53
CA GLY A 89 -2.25 15.98 13.85
C GLY A 89 -1.69 17.40 13.89
N PHE A 90 -1.17 17.93 12.78
CA PHE A 90 -0.46 19.22 12.71
C PHE A 90 -1.19 20.30 11.89
N ALA A 91 -2.32 19.96 11.25
CA ALA A 91 -3.24 20.85 10.54
C ALA A 91 -2.58 21.70 9.44
N GLY A 92 -1.84 21.06 8.55
CA GLY A 92 -1.14 21.67 7.41
C GLY A 92 -0.03 22.63 7.85
N GLY A 93 0.58 22.39 9.01
CA GLY A 93 1.64 23.20 9.58
C GLY A 93 1.18 24.25 10.60
N LYS A 94 -0.12 24.53 10.70
CA LYS A 94 -0.64 25.60 11.58
C LYS A 94 -0.28 25.39 13.05
N LEU A 95 -0.26 24.14 13.52
CA LEU A 95 0.11 23.86 14.91
C LEU A 95 1.61 24.00 15.18
N LEU A 96 2.47 23.91 14.17
CA LEU A 96 3.93 24.06 14.28
C LEU A 96 4.36 25.52 14.48
N GLU A 97 3.49 26.48 14.17
CA GLU A 97 3.72 27.92 14.42
C GLU A 97 3.95 28.23 15.91
N ASN A 98 3.39 27.41 16.81
CA ASN A 98 3.68 27.48 18.24
C ASN A 98 4.75 26.42 18.62
N PRO A 99 5.97 26.84 19.00
CA PRO A 99 7.03 25.92 19.42
C PRO A 99 6.66 25.01 20.60
N GLU A 100 5.72 25.39 21.45
CA GLU A 100 5.24 24.55 22.57
C GLU A 100 4.45 23.32 22.10
N ASN A 101 4.05 23.27 20.82
CA ASN A 101 3.35 22.12 20.26
C ASN A 101 4.29 21.09 19.63
N ARG A 102 5.58 21.42 19.50
CA ARG A 102 6.57 20.58 18.80
C ARG A 102 6.77 19.24 19.49
N ALA A 103 7.01 18.20 18.70
CA ALA A 103 7.30 16.88 19.22
C ALA A 103 8.62 16.88 19.99
N HIS A 104 8.63 16.15 21.10
CA HIS A 104 9.80 15.96 21.94
C HIS A 104 10.44 14.59 21.71
N TYR A 105 11.73 14.49 21.95
CA TYR A 105 12.49 13.24 21.90
C TYR A 105 13.72 13.31 22.80
N LEU A 106 14.27 12.15 23.14
CA LEU A 106 15.42 12.05 24.04
C LEU A 106 16.70 11.75 23.28
N ARG A 107 17.79 12.39 23.72
CA ARG A 107 19.17 12.03 23.37
C ARG A 107 19.95 11.62 24.60
N PHE A 108 20.95 10.77 24.38
CA PHE A 108 21.75 10.18 25.44
C PHE A 108 23.25 10.37 25.16
N GLU A 109 23.99 10.75 26.19
CA GLU A 109 25.45 10.86 26.14
C GLU A 109 26.08 10.29 27.41
N ARG A 110 27.26 9.68 27.24
CA ARG A 110 28.16 9.32 28.35
C ARG A 110 29.19 10.43 28.51
N LYS A 111 29.28 11.01 29.71
CA LYS A 111 30.17 12.14 30.03
C LYS A 111 31.06 11.86 31.23
N THR A 112 32.22 12.50 31.29
CA THR A 112 33.10 12.47 32.47
C THR A 112 32.67 13.45 33.56
N ASP A 113 31.95 14.51 33.18
CA ASP A 113 31.54 15.58 34.07
C ASP A 113 30.01 15.64 34.20
N PHE A 114 29.53 16.05 35.37
CA PHE A 114 28.11 16.27 35.62
C PHE A 114 27.60 17.42 34.74
N ASP A 115 26.52 17.18 33.98
CA ASP A 115 25.90 18.19 33.15
C ASP A 115 24.55 18.64 33.73
N ALA A 116 24.51 19.86 34.26
CA ALA A 116 23.29 20.45 34.80
C ALA A 116 22.23 20.80 33.73
N ALA A 117 22.59 20.80 32.44
CA ALA A 117 21.66 21.06 31.35
C ALA A 117 20.87 19.82 30.91
N ALA A 118 21.26 18.62 31.36
CA ALA A 118 20.53 17.39 31.07
C ALA A 118 19.18 17.34 31.80
N LEU A 119 18.17 16.75 31.15
CA LEU A 119 16.87 16.46 31.76
C LEU A 119 17.01 15.51 32.97
N GLY A 120 17.92 14.53 32.84
CA GLY A 120 18.32 13.64 33.92
C GLY A 120 19.77 13.20 33.77
N VAL A 121 20.48 13.15 34.90
CA VAL A 121 21.84 12.64 35.00
C VAL A 121 21.83 11.43 35.92
N TYR A 122 22.49 10.35 35.51
CA TYR A 122 22.50 9.09 36.25
C TYR A 122 23.91 8.53 36.41
N THR A 123 24.09 7.70 37.44
CA THR A 123 25.26 6.82 37.62
C THR A 123 24.78 5.37 37.56
N LEU A 124 25.66 4.48 37.07
CA LEU A 124 25.42 3.04 37.08
C LEU A 124 26.37 2.39 38.09
N GLU A 125 25.83 1.94 39.22
CA GLU A 125 26.60 1.40 40.34
C GLU A 125 26.18 -0.05 40.60
N ASN A 126 27.09 -1.00 40.39
CA ASN A 126 26.81 -2.45 40.56
C ASN A 126 25.57 -2.94 39.79
N GLY A 127 25.30 -2.38 38.60
CA GLY A 127 24.13 -2.74 37.79
C GLY A 127 22.83 -2.04 38.17
N HIS A 128 22.85 -1.13 39.15
CA HIS A 128 21.70 -0.31 39.54
C HIS A 128 21.84 1.12 39.02
N LEU A 129 20.77 1.65 38.46
CA LEU A 129 20.73 3.02 37.97
C LEU A 129 20.30 3.97 39.09
N ARG A 130 21.05 5.06 39.29
CA ARG A 130 20.72 6.10 40.28
C ARG A 130 20.75 7.48 39.65
N ARG A 131 19.66 8.23 39.76
CA ARG A 131 19.62 9.65 39.39
C ARG A 131 20.45 10.49 40.36
N VAL A 132 21.28 11.38 39.82
CA VAL A 132 22.08 12.35 40.57
C VAL A 132 21.71 13.78 40.18
N THR A 133 21.76 14.70 41.14
CA THR A 133 21.39 16.12 40.94
C THR A 133 22.58 17.08 41.08
N GLY A 134 23.80 16.54 41.22
CA GLY A 134 25.03 17.31 41.28
C GLY A 134 26.25 16.42 41.07
N ALA A 135 27.41 17.04 40.86
CA ALA A 135 28.68 16.32 40.75
C ALA A 135 29.03 15.64 42.09
N GLU A 136 29.39 14.36 42.02
CA GLU A 136 29.79 13.55 43.16
C GLU A 136 31.25 13.07 43.00
N ASN A 137 31.98 12.98 44.11
CA ASN A 137 33.36 12.51 44.10
C ASN A 137 33.42 11.00 43.84
N GLY A 138 34.35 10.57 42.97
CA GLY A 138 34.57 9.15 42.68
C GLY A 138 33.72 8.59 41.54
N ILE A 139 32.88 9.42 40.91
CA ILE A 139 32.16 9.06 39.69
C ILE A 139 33.05 9.37 38.48
N SER A 140 33.35 8.35 37.67
CA SER A 140 34.15 8.48 36.45
C SER A 140 33.30 8.66 35.18
N GLU A 141 31.99 8.38 35.27
CA GLU A 141 31.07 8.44 34.15
C GLU A 141 29.66 8.83 34.62
N TYR A 142 29.09 9.81 33.94
CA TYR A 142 27.71 10.24 34.07
C TYR A 142 26.95 9.89 32.80
N LEU A 143 25.75 9.36 32.99
CA LEU A 143 24.80 9.06 31.93
C LEU A 143 23.84 10.25 31.81
N CYS A 144 23.97 11.06 30.78
CA CYS A 144 23.21 12.29 30.59
C CYS A 144 22.12 12.09 29.55
N VAL A 145 20.87 12.37 29.93
CA VAL A 145 19.69 12.32 29.04
C VAL A 145 19.18 13.73 28.81
N TYR A 146 18.98 14.12 27.56
CA TYR A 146 18.53 15.46 27.17
C TYR A 146 17.17 15.42 26.50
N ASP A 147 16.34 16.41 26.79
CA ASP A 147 15.09 16.68 26.07
C ASP A 147 15.40 17.55 24.84
N CYS A 148 14.97 17.08 23.67
CA CYS A 148 15.14 17.76 22.39
C CYS A 148 13.77 17.93 21.72
N GLN A 149 13.67 18.91 20.82
CA GLN A 149 12.45 19.18 20.06
C GLN A 149 12.71 19.13 18.56
N ASN A 150 11.71 18.71 17.79
CA ASN A 150 11.73 18.77 16.33
C ASN A 150 10.78 19.86 15.81
N SER A 151 11.21 20.65 14.82
CA SER A 151 10.44 21.79 14.30
C SER A 151 9.39 21.44 13.26
N SER A 152 9.33 20.18 12.82
CA SER A 152 8.46 19.71 11.72
C SER A 152 7.34 18.78 12.15
N THR A 153 7.31 18.38 13.43
CA THR A 153 6.34 17.42 13.99
C THR A 153 5.73 17.97 15.27
N VAL A 154 4.51 17.55 15.60
CA VAL A 154 3.80 17.96 16.83
C VAL A 154 3.70 16.82 17.84
N ASP A 155 3.61 17.15 19.14
CA ASP A 155 3.43 16.17 20.20
C ASP A 155 1.97 15.72 20.35
N ILE A 156 1.54 14.77 19.52
CA ILE A 156 0.17 14.22 19.58
C ILE A 156 -0.15 13.49 20.90
N LEU A 157 0.84 13.21 21.75
CA LEU A 157 0.62 12.61 23.07
C LEU A 157 0.10 13.63 24.07
N ASN A 158 0.23 14.92 23.77
CA ASN A 158 -0.33 16.00 24.57
C ASN A 158 -1.80 16.27 24.18
N PRO A 159 -2.77 16.01 25.08
CA PRO A 159 -4.18 16.14 24.75
C PRO A 159 -4.59 17.55 24.33
N ARG A 160 -3.89 18.59 24.82
CA ARG A 160 -4.16 19.98 24.44
C ARG A 160 -3.90 20.21 22.95
N ILE A 161 -2.91 19.52 22.39
CA ILE A 161 -2.52 19.65 20.98
C ILE A 161 -3.57 18.98 20.09
N THR A 162 -4.05 17.79 20.48
CA THR A 162 -5.17 17.13 19.80
C THR A 162 -6.46 17.97 19.86
N ASP A 163 -6.77 18.58 21.01
CA ASP A 163 -7.93 19.46 21.12
C ASP A 163 -7.82 20.68 20.19
N ALA A 164 -6.60 21.23 20.03
CA ALA A 164 -6.33 22.30 19.08
C ALA A 164 -6.42 21.83 17.61
N PHE A 165 -5.96 20.62 17.32
CA PHE A 165 -6.12 19.98 16.00
C PHE A 165 -7.61 19.86 15.62
N LEU A 166 -8.44 19.30 16.50
CA LEU A 166 -9.89 19.19 16.29
C LEU A 166 -10.55 20.57 16.05
N ALA A 167 -10.13 21.59 16.80
CA ALA A 167 -10.66 22.95 16.63
C ALA A 167 -10.28 23.59 15.28
N LEU A 168 -9.10 23.26 14.74
CA LEU A 168 -8.63 23.78 13.45
C LEU A 168 -9.19 22.99 12.27
N THR A 169 -9.48 21.71 12.43
CA THR A 169 -9.93 20.82 11.35
C THR A 169 -11.40 20.45 11.51
N HIS A 170 -11.70 19.47 12.36
CA HIS A 170 -13.00 18.82 12.53
C HIS A 170 -14.14 19.80 12.82
N GLU A 171 -13.93 20.77 13.72
CA GLU A 171 -14.92 21.81 14.02
C GLU A 171 -15.23 22.69 12.80
N LYS A 172 -14.25 22.95 11.92
CA LYS A 172 -14.46 23.75 10.70
C LYS A 172 -15.29 23.02 9.66
N TYR A 173 -15.14 21.71 9.56
CA TYR A 173 -16.05 20.87 8.78
C TYR A 173 -17.44 20.82 9.42
N PHE A 174 -17.54 20.67 10.74
CA PHE A 174 -18.84 20.59 11.43
C PHE A 174 -19.65 21.90 11.31
N GLU A 175 -19.00 23.06 11.50
CA GLU A 175 -19.60 24.39 11.33
C GLU A 175 -20.31 24.55 9.97
N ARG A 176 -19.78 23.92 8.91
CA ARG A 176 -20.27 24.03 7.53
C ARG A 176 -21.19 22.88 7.11
N PHE A 177 -20.85 21.66 7.50
CA PHE A 177 -21.46 20.43 6.97
C PHE A 177 -22.08 19.53 8.03
N GLY A 178 -22.25 20.00 9.28
CA GLY A 178 -22.78 19.16 10.37
C GLY A 178 -24.14 18.51 10.08
N ALA A 179 -24.97 19.11 9.20
CA ALA A 179 -26.24 18.51 8.76
C ALA A 179 -26.07 17.29 7.84
N GLU A 180 -24.92 17.17 7.19
CA GLU A 180 -24.54 16.13 6.24
C GLU A 180 -23.77 14.97 6.90
N PHE A 181 -23.34 15.12 8.14
CA PHE A 181 -22.63 14.07 8.88
C PHE A 181 -23.53 12.84 9.10
N GLY A 182 -23.02 11.67 8.72
CA GLY A 182 -23.77 10.41 8.70
C GLY A 182 -24.78 10.28 7.56
N LYS A 183 -24.82 11.26 6.63
CA LYS A 183 -25.68 11.26 5.44
C LYS A 183 -24.84 11.41 4.18
N GLY A 184 -24.43 12.64 3.86
CA GLY A 184 -23.56 12.97 2.72
C GLY A 184 -22.08 12.79 3.01
N ILE A 185 -21.66 13.01 4.25
CA ILE A 185 -20.30 12.75 4.74
C ILE A 185 -20.34 11.53 5.65
N ALA A 186 -19.61 10.49 5.28
CA ALA A 186 -19.56 9.25 6.04
C ALA A 186 -18.73 9.37 7.32
N GLY A 187 -17.63 10.15 7.26
CA GLY A 187 -16.71 10.31 8.37
C GLY A 187 -15.39 10.95 7.98
N PHE A 188 -14.39 10.73 8.83
CA PHE A 188 -13.01 11.17 8.65
C PHE A 188 -12.07 9.98 8.46
N PHE A 189 -11.01 10.20 7.68
CA PHE A 189 -9.82 9.36 7.63
C PHE A 189 -8.69 10.06 8.38
N THR A 190 -8.04 9.34 9.29
CA THR A 190 -6.86 9.76 10.03
C THR A 190 -5.67 8.90 9.59
N ASP A 191 -4.58 9.54 9.17
CA ASP A 191 -3.49 8.89 8.44
C ASP A 191 -2.17 8.90 9.23
N GLU A 192 -1.61 7.72 9.44
CA GLU A 192 -0.31 7.49 10.09
C GLU A 192 0.00 8.31 11.36
N PRO A 193 -0.93 8.56 12.31
CA PRO A 193 -0.59 9.33 13.49
C PRO A 193 0.49 8.60 14.30
N GLN A 194 1.47 9.34 14.78
CA GLN A 194 2.66 8.78 15.42
C GLN A 194 3.29 9.76 16.42
N TYR A 195 3.94 9.23 17.47
CA TYR A 195 4.92 10.02 18.21
C TYR A 195 6.22 10.15 17.38
N PHE A 196 7.16 10.98 17.84
CA PHE A 196 8.38 11.25 17.09
C PHE A 196 9.20 9.98 16.86
N ARG A 197 9.22 9.48 15.62
CA ARG A 197 9.74 8.15 15.26
C ARG A 197 11.23 8.07 15.00
N TYR A 198 11.88 9.22 14.77
CA TYR A 198 13.27 9.24 14.29
C TYR A 198 14.30 9.09 15.42
N GLU A 199 13.93 9.35 16.67
CA GLU A 199 14.78 9.27 17.87
C GLU A 199 14.02 8.55 19.00
N THR A 200 14.60 8.43 20.20
CA THR A 200 13.89 7.84 21.36
C THR A 200 12.71 8.72 21.77
N ALA A 201 11.49 8.24 21.50
CA ALA A 201 10.25 8.98 21.71
C ALA A 201 10.03 9.40 23.18
N TYR A 202 9.56 10.63 23.37
CA TYR A 202 9.27 11.20 24.69
C TYR A 202 8.22 12.30 24.61
N THR A 203 7.54 12.53 25.72
CA THR A 203 6.65 13.69 25.89
C THR A 203 6.76 14.21 27.33
N PRO A 204 6.81 15.54 27.55
CA PRO A 204 6.76 16.14 28.88
C PRO A 204 5.50 15.76 29.69
N VAL A 205 4.43 15.30 29.02
CA VAL A 205 3.21 14.80 29.68
C VAL A 205 3.51 13.65 30.65
N LEU A 206 4.55 12.86 30.37
CA LEU A 206 4.98 11.75 31.24
C LEU A 206 5.37 12.22 32.65
N LEU A 207 5.90 13.43 32.82
CA LEU A 207 6.29 13.96 34.13
C LEU A 207 5.11 13.98 35.11
N THR A 208 3.89 14.14 34.59
CA THR A 208 2.65 14.12 35.39
C THR A 208 1.95 12.77 35.34
N GLU A 209 1.73 12.22 34.15
CA GLU A 209 0.92 11.01 33.98
C GLU A 209 1.62 9.75 34.52
N TYR A 210 2.96 9.69 34.49
CA TYR A 210 3.71 8.57 35.08
C TYR A 210 3.54 8.54 36.61
N LYS A 211 3.60 9.69 37.26
CA LYS A 211 3.38 9.82 38.71
C LYS A 211 1.97 9.43 39.12
N LYS A 212 0.98 9.77 38.29
CA LYS A 212 -0.42 9.39 38.50
C LYS A 212 -0.63 7.89 38.33
N ALA A 213 -0.05 7.29 37.29
CA ALA A 213 -0.19 5.88 36.99
C ALA A 213 0.57 4.97 37.98
N TYR A 214 1.80 5.33 38.34
CA TYR A 214 2.73 4.44 39.03
C TYR A 214 3.24 4.95 40.38
N ARG A 215 2.84 6.17 40.81
CA ARG A 215 3.29 6.81 42.06
C ARG A 215 4.81 6.94 42.20
N ALA A 216 5.51 7.03 41.07
CA ALA A 216 6.96 7.22 40.96
C ALA A 216 7.27 8.39 40.02
N ASP A 217 8.48 8.94 40.09
CA ASP A 217 8.95 9.94 39.12
C ASP A 217 9.61 9.21 37.92
N VAL A 218 9.16 9.53 36.71
CA VAL A 218 9.73 8.93 35.48
C VAL A 218 11.22 9.27 35.34
N LEU A 219 11.63 10.44 35.85
CA LEU A 219 13.00 10.91 35.77
C LEU A 219 13.93 10.17 36.73
N ASP A 220 13.44 9.37 37.68
CA ASP A 220 14.31 8.59 38.56
C ASP A 220 15.05 7.49 37.78
N LEU A 221 14.43 6.99 36.70
CA LEU A 221 14.93 5.85 35.93
C LEU A 221 14.93 6.07 34.41
N LEU A 222 14.71 7.30 33.91
CA LEU A 222 14.63 7.56 32.45
C LEU A 222 15.89 7.10 31.69
N GLY A 223 17.07 7.13 32.33
CA GLY A 223 18.31 6.60 31.76
C GLY A 223 18.26 5.11 31.41
N ALA A 224 17.36 4.34 32.03
CA ALA A 224 17.21 2.91 31.77
C ALA A 224 16.62 2.60 30.37
N LEU A 225 16.14 3.61 29.63
CA LEU A 225 15.84 3.45 28.19
C LEU A 225 17.09 3.19 27.34
N PHE A 226 18.26 3.61 27.81
CA PHE A 226 19.51 3.61 27.03
C PHE A 226 20.58 2.64 27.56
N VAL A 227 20.41 2.16 28.78
CA VAL A 227 21.35 1.23 29.42
C VAL A 227 20.59 0.09 30.08
N ASP A 228 21.16 -1.12 30.00
CA ASP A 228 20.65 -2.26 30.76
C ASP A 228 21.09 -2.14 32.23
N CYS A 229 20.13 -2.30 33.12
CA CYS A 229 20.29 -2.29 34.58
C CYS A 229 19.20 -3.16 35.21
N GLU A 230 19.32 -3.44 36.51
CA GLU A 230 18.34 -4.28 37.24
C GLU A 230 16.90 -3.73 37.13
N GLU A 231 16.74 -2.40 37.14
CA GLU A 231 15.44 -1.73 37.06
C GLU A 231 14.87 -1.63 35.63
N ALA A 232 15.69 -1.86 34.60
CA ALA A 232 15.34 -1.56 33.21
C ALA A 232 14.09 -2.31 32.71
N PRO A 233 13.92 -3.64 32.91
CA PRO A 233 12.75 -4.34 32.38
C PRO A 233 11.42 -3.79 32.92
N GLY A 234 11.30 -3.63 34.24
CA GLY A 234 10.10 -3.10 34.87
C GLY A 234 9.84 -1.63 34.52
N PHE A 235 10.91 -0.81 34.46
CA PHE A 235 10.78 0.58 34.04
C PHE A 235 10.33 0.72 32.58
N ARG A 236 11.01 0.04 31.65
CA ARG A 236 10.71 0.09 30.21
C ARG A 236 9.30 -0.42 29.91
N PHE A 237 8.86 -1.49 30.59
CA PHE A 237 7.47 -1.96 30.50
C PHE A 237 6.47 -0.84 30.85
N ARG A 238 6.63 -0.22 32.03
CA ARG A 238 5.74 0.85 32.49
C ARG A 238 5.78 2.07 31.59
N TYR A 239 6.97 2.43 31.08
CA TYR A 239 7.19 3.55 30.18
C TYR A 239 6.44 3.34 28.85
N TRP A 240 6.73 2.27 28.13
CA TRP A 240 6.16 2.01 26.81
C TRP A 240 4.66 1.72 26.88
N ARG A 241 4.19 1.01 27.91
CA ARG A 241 2.75 0.83 28.14
C ARG A 241 2.05 2.18 28.33
N LEU A 242 2.64 3.12 29.09
CA LEU A 242 2.06 4.45 29.27
C LEU A 242 2.15 5.29 27.98
N MET A 243 3.23 5.21 27.22
CA MET A 243 3.34 5.87 25.91
C MET A 243 2.22 5.41 24.96
N ASN A 244 1.96 4.11 24.87
CA ASN A 244 0.86 3.55 24.08
C ASN A 244 -0.53 4.00 24.60
N VAL A 245 -0.72 4.08 25.92
CA VAL A 245 -1.94 4.65 26.52
C VAL A 245 -2.12 6.11 26.11
N LEU A 246 -1.10 6.95 26.22
CA LEU A 246 -1.17 8.36 25.83
C LEU A 246 -1.46 8.50 24.34
N TYR A 247 -0.78 7.73 23.50
CA TYR A 247 -0.99 7.72 22.06
C TYR A 247 -2.45 7.39 21.70
N THR A 248 -2.96 6.27 22.23
CA THR A 248 -4.32 5.81 21.91
C THR A 248 -5.42 6.65 22.56
N GLU A 249 -5.26 7.14 23.79
CA GLU A 249 -6.31 7.89 24.49
C GLU A 249 -6.30 9.38 24.20
N ASN A 250 -5.12 10.01 24.06
CA ASN A 250 -5.02 11.45 23.84
C ASN A 250 -5.15 11.84 22.38
N PHE A 251 -4.75 10.97 21.44
CA PHE A 251 -4.99 11.22 20.03
C PHE A 251 -6.25 10.48 19.55
N MET A 252 -6.13 9.20 19.23
CA MET A 252 -7.16 8.47 18.48
C MET A 252 -8.50 8.41 19.21
N GLY A 253 -8.49 8.10 20.51
CA GLY A 253 -9.70 8.05 21.33
C GLY A 253 -10.43 9.39 21.39
N ARG A 254 -9.73 10.53 21.35
CA ARG A 254 -10.36 11.86 21.32
C ARG A 254 -11.05 12.11 19.98
N VAL A 255 -10.34 11.89 18.87
CA VAL A 255 -10.89 12.02 17.52
C VAL A 255 -12.10 11.12 17.35
N TYR A 256 -12.00 9.86 17.76
CA TYR A 256 -13.09 8.87 17.70
C TYR A 256 -14.33 9.31 18.47
N ARG A 257 -14.17 9.72 19.73
CA ARG A 257 -15.29 10.17 20.57
C ARG A 257 -15.92 11.44 20.00
N TRP A 258 -15.14 12.34 19.43
CA TRP A 258 -15.65 13.52 18.73
C TRP A 258 -16.48 13.10 17.51
N CYS A 259 -15.98 12.20 16.65
CA CYS A 259 -16.71 11.72 15.47
C CYS A 259 -18.05 11.08 15.85
N LEU A 260 -18.06 10.18 16.84
CA LEU A 260 -19.30 9.55 17.31
C LEU A 260 -20.32 10.55 17.87
N ALA A 261 -19.86 11.57 18.62
CA ALA A 261 -20.74 12.60 19.18
C ALA A 261 -21.42 13.44 18.09
N HIS A 262 -20.85 13.51 16.89
CA HIS A 262 -21.35 14.29 15.76
C HIS A 262 -21.97 13.42 14.64
N ASN A 263 -22.26 12.14 14.90
CA ASN A 263 -22.81 11.19 13.93
C ASN A 263 -21.91 10.91 12.71
N CYS A 264 -20.59 11.02 12.88
CA CYS A 264 -19.59 10.65 11.89
C CYS A 264 -18.86 9.36 12.28
N ARG A 265 -18.40 8.63 11.26
CA ARG A 265 -17.48 7.51 11.44
C ARG A 265 -16.04 7.99 11.45
N LEU A 266 -15.15 7.17 12.00
CA LEU A 266 -13.71 7.34 11.91
C LEU A 266 -13.09 6.09 11.32
N THR A 267 -12.16 6.26 10.39
CA THR A 267 -11.32 5.21 9.83
C THR A 267 -9.92 5.78 9.62
N GLY A 268 -9.01 4.97 9.10
CA GLY A 268 -7.60 5.30 9.05
C GLY A 268 -6.76 4.08 9.30
N HIS A 269 -5.52 4.32 9.67
CA HIS A 269 -4.62 3.34 10.25
C HIS A 269 -3.53 4.07 11.03
N THR A 270 -2.79 3.30 11.82
CA THR A 270 -1.50 3.73 12.37
C THR A 270 -0.40 3.44 11.35
N VAL A 271 0.84 3.84 11.63
CA VAL A 271 2.00 3.53 10.80
C VAL A 271 2.75 2.30 11.33
N GLU A 272 3.50 1.62 10.46
CA GLU A 272 4.50 0.59 10.79
C GLU A 272 3.96 -0.73 11.40
N GLU A 273 2.82 -1.25 10.96
CA GLU A 273 2.12 -2.38 11.60
C GLU A 273 2.77 -3.75 11.37
N SER A 274 3.74 -3.82 10.45
CA SER A 274 4.24 -5.07 9.85
C SER A 274 5.26 -5.83 10.69
N GLU A 275 5.95 -5.17 11.64
CA GLU A 275 6.97 -5.79 12.49
C GLU A 275 6.93 -5.22 13.91
N LEU A 276 7.30 -6.02 14.93
CA LEU A 276 7.23 -5.55 16.32
C LEU A 276 8.16 -4.36 16.60
N TYR A 277 9.33 -4.31 15.97
CA TYR A 277 10.30 -3.24 16.21
C TYR A 277 9.88 -1.91 15.58
N THR A 278 9.24 -1.95 14.41
CA THR A 278 8.76 -0.74 13.73
C THR A 278 7.56 -0.16 14.46
N GLN A 279 6.68 -1.00 15.04
CA GLN A 279 5.64 -0.55 15.95
C GLN A 279 6.20 0.22 17.16
N MET A 280 7.38 -0.15 17.68
CA MET A 280 8.04 0.58 18.78
C MET A 280 8.51 1.98 18.36
N TRP A 281 8.72 2.24 17.07
CA TRP A 281 9.09 3.57 16.58
C TRP A 281 7.97 4.59 16.68
N CYS A 282 6.70 4.17 16.58
CA CYS A 282 5.60 5.10 16.32
C CYS A 282 4.45 5.05 17.34
N CYS A 283 4.16 3.87 17.93
CA CYS A 283 2.98 3.68 18.78
C CYS A 283 3.17 2.71 19.95
N ALA A 284 4.21 1.87 19.95
CA ALA A 284 4.43 0.79 20.90
C ALA A 284 3.26 -0.20 20.95
N GLY A 285 2.72 -0.60 19.81
CA GLY A 285 1.66 -1.62 19.70
C GLY A 285 0.37 -1.08 19.08
N VAL A 286 -0.03 -1.70 17.97
CA VAL A 286 -1.09 -1.16 17.10
C VAL A 286 -2.51 -1.57 17.50
N MET A 287 -2.69 -2.76 18.12
CA MET A 287 -4.02 -3.31 18.36
C MET A 287 -4.96 -2.43 19.23
N PRO A 288 -4.47 -1.73 20.28
CA PRO A 288 -5.30 -0.82 21.06
C PRO A 288 -5.79 0.39 20.26
N PHE A 289 -5.14 0.76 19.14
CA PHE A 289 -5.58 1.84 18.26
C PHE A 289 -6.89 1.49 17.56
N TYR A 290 -7.02 0.25 17.06
CA TYR A 290 -8.21 -0.23 16.35
C TYR A 290 -9.50 -0.17 17.17
N GLU A 291 -9.40 -0.13 18.50
CA GLU A 291 -10.55 0.12 19.40
C GLU A 291 -11.26 1.42 19.02
N TYR A 292 -10.50 2.44 18.66
CA TYR A 292 -10.94 3.81 18.39
C TYR A 292 -11.23 4.08 16.92
N GLU A 293 -11.68 3.07 16.17
CA GLU A 293 -12.09 3.21 14.77
C GLU A 293 -13.47 2.62 14.50
N SER A 294 -14.28 3.30 13.69
CA SER A 294 -15.55 2.75 13.19
C SER A 294 -15.33 1.72 12.08
N ILE A 295 -14.24 1.86 11.32
CA ILE A 295 -13.70 0.91 10.36
C ILE A 295 -12.20 0.89 10.60
N PRO A 296 -11.66 -0.12 11.30
CA PRO A 296 -10.22 -0.19 11.51
C PRO A 296 -9.52 -0.52 10.20
N GLY A 297 -8.37 0.10 9.97
CA GLY A 297 -7.58 -0.10 8.76
C GLY A 297 -6.15 -0.57 9.06
N VAL A 298 -5.47 -0.97 8.01
CA VAL A 298 -4.05 -1.31 7.98
C VAL A 298 -3.43 -0.75 6.71
N ASP A 299 -2.14 -0.47 6.73
CA ASP A 299 -1.37 -0.10 5.55
C ASP A 299 -0.58 -1.29 4.96
N TRP A 300 -0.77 -1.54 3.66
CA TRP A 300 0.07 -2.44 2.86
C TRP A 300 0.27 -1.94 1.40
N LEU A 301 1.23 -1.04 1.20
CA LEU A 301 1.46 -0.32 -0.07
C LEU A 301 2.10 -1.12 -1.22
N GLY A 302 3.07 -1.99 -0.91
CA GLY A 302 4.01 -2.54 -1.89
C GLY A 302 3.48 -3.72 -2.73
N ARG A 303 4.29 -4.17 -3.71
CA ARG A 303 3.96 -5.33 -4.56
C ARG A 303 4.23 -6.70 -3.92
N ARG A 304 4.89 -6.72 -2.77
CA ARG A 304 5.20 -7.95 -2.01
C ARG A 304 4.07 -8.28 -1.05
N ILE A 305 4.02 -9.53 -0.59
CA ILE A 305 3.19 -9.95 0.54
C ILE A 305 4.10 -10.22 1.75
N GLY A 306 3.53 -10.18 2.96
CA GLY A 306 4.25 -10.39 4.21
C GLY A 306 3.78 -11.61 5.02
N THR A 307 4.15 -11.63 6.30
CA THR A 307 3.55 -12.54 7.28
C THR A 307 2.12 -12.07 7.61
N GLU A 308 1.27 -12.95 8.12
CA GLU A 308 -0.10 -12.55 8.47
C GLU A 308 -0.19 -11.52 9.62
N LEU A 309 0.92 -11.05 10.20
CA LEU A 309 0.96 -10.14 11.35
C LEU A 309 0.07 -8.90 11.18
N ALA A 310 0.33 -8.08 10.16
CA ALA A 310 -0.42 -6.83 9.93
C ALA A 310 -1.93 -7.06 9.73
N PRO A 311 -2.39 -7.83 8.71
CA PRO A 311 -3.82 -8.02 8.49
C PRO A 311 -4.52 -8.82 9.60
N ARG A 312 -3.81 -9.70 10.33
CA ARG A 312 -4.39 -10.47 11.43
C ARG A 312 -4.53 -9.68 12.72
N GLN A 313 -3.66 -8.71 13.00
CA GLN A 313 -3.83 -7.78 14.14
C GLN A 313 -5.14 -7.00 14.02
N VAL A 314 -5.35 -6.33 12.88
CA VAL A 314 -6.54 -5.51 12.64
C VAL A 314 -7.81 -6.37 12.60
N SER A 315 -7.78 -7.53 11.95
CA SER A 315 -8.96 -8.41 11.87
C SER A 315 -9.30 -9.04 13.21
N SER A 316 -8.31 -9.38 14.04
CA SER A 316 -8.54 -9.90 15.40
C SER A 316 -9.28 -8.88 16.25
N ALA A 317 -8.79 -7.63 16.29
CA ALA A 317 -9.43 -6.55 17.03
C ALA A 317 -10.84 -6.25 16.50
N ALA A 318 -11.01 -6.22 15.17
CA ALA A 318 -12.31 -5.99 14.54
C ALA A 318 -13.33 -7.08 14.92
N GLN A 319 -12.97 -8.36 14.84
CA GLN A 319 -13.85 -9.47 15.20
C GLN A 319 -14.18 -9.49 16.70
N GLN A 320 -13.18 -9.24 17.56
CA GLN A 320 -13.38 -9.18 19.01
C GLN A 320 -14.32 -8.04 19.42
N LEU A 321 -14.22 -6.87 18.76
CA LEU A 321 -15.00 -5.68 19.08
C LEU A 321 -16.30 -5.56 18.25
N GLY A 322 -16.60 -6.52 17.37
CA GLY A 322 -17.82 -6.55 16.56
C GLY A 322 -17.85 -5.55 15.40
N LYS A 323 -16.68 -5.12 14.91
CA LYS A 323 -16.53 -4.22 13.75
C LYS A 323 -16.63 -5.04 12.46
N LYS A 324 -17.56 -4.67 11.58
CA LYS A 324 -17.88 -5.46 10.37
C LYS A 324 -16.88 -5.27 9.24
N GLN A 325 -16.42 -4.04 9.06
CA GLN A 325 -15.51 -3.66 7.97
C GLN A 325 -14.09 -3.57 8.49
N VAL A 326 -13.13 -4.01 7.68
CA VAL A 326 -11.69 -3.88 7.91
C VAL A 326 -11.09 -3.36 6.62
N LEU A 327 -10.54 -2.15 6.69
CA LEU A 327 -9.97 -1.44 5.55
C LEU A 327 -8.51 -1.83 5.34
N THR A 328 -8.02 -1.73 4.11
CA THR A 328 -6.59 -1.69 3.82
C THR A 328 -6.28 -0.52 2.88
N GLU A 329 -5.32 0.33 3.24
CA GLU A 329 -4.61 1.14 2.24
C GLU A 329 -3.66 0.24 1.47
N THR A 330 -3.76 0.22 0.14
CA THR A 330 -2.92 -0.68 -0.65
C THR A 330 -2.56 -0.15 -2.03
N PHE A 331 -1.45 -0.68 -2.54
CA PHE A 331 -0.94 -0.54 -3.91
C PHE A 331 -0.17 0.73 -4.29
N ALA A 332 0.07 1.68 -3.38
CA ALA A 332 0.83 2.90 -3.68
C ALA A 332 2.19 2.60 -4.32
N CYS A 333 2.96 1.69 -3.73
CA CYS A 333 4.35 1.49 -4.16
C CYS A 333 4.49 0.36 -5.20
N ALA A 334 3.41 -0.07 -5.84
CA ALA A 334 3.42 -1.29 -6.67
C ALA A 334 4.15 -1.12 -8.03
N GLY A 335 4.30 0.13 -8.48
CA GLY A 335 4.83 0.49 -9.79
C GLY A 335 3.83 0.29 -10.91
N TRP A 336 3.98 1.05 -12.00
CA TRP A 336 3.09 0.96 -13.17
C TRP A 336 3.07 -0.41 -13.85
N ASP A 337 4.11 -1.23 -13.68
CA ASP A 337 4.19 -2.53 -14.35
C ASP A 337 3.36 -3.62 -13.69
N VAL A 338 2.94 -3.42 -12.43
CA VAL A 338 2.14 -4.40 -11.68
C VAL A 338 0.93 -4.86 -12.50
N THR A 339 0.66 -6.16 -12.50
CA THR A 339 -0.49 -6.72 -13.23
C THR A 339 -1.71 -6.89 -12.32
N PRO A 340 -2.95 -6.85 -12.84
CA PRO A 340 -4.15 -7.18 -12.09
C PRO A 340 -4.10 -8.53 -11.37
N LYS A 341 -3.42 -9.54 -11.94
CA LYS A 341 -3.20 -10.85 -11.30
C LYS A 341 -2.34 -10.74 -10.03
N GLU A 342 -1.32 -9.89 -10.04
CA GLU A 342 -0.46 -9.64 -8.88
C GLU A 342 -1.18 -8.82 -7.81
N LEU A 343 -1.88 -7.77 -8.23
CA LEU A 343 -2.75 -6.98 -7.34
C LEU A 343 -3.79 -7.86 -6.66
N LYS A 344 -4.41 -8.79 -7.41
CA LYS A 344 -5.34 -9.76 -6.84
C LYS A 344 -4.67 -10.61 -5.77
N ARG A 345 -3.49 -11.17 -6.03
CA ARG A 345 -2.76 -12.00 -5.06
C ARG A 345 -2.41 -11.21 -3.79
N ILE A 346 -1.95 -9.97 -3.94
CA ILE A 346 -1.62 -9.07 -2.81
C ILE A 346 -2.87 -8.80 -1.97
N ALA A 347 -3.99 -8.42 -2.60
CA ALA A 347 -5.23 -8.16 -1.88
C ALA A 347 -5.82 -9.43 -1.25
N GLU A 348 -5.80 -10.57 -1.93
CA GLU A 348 -6.33 -11.83 -1.39
C GLU A 348 -5.55 -12.36 -0.20
N TRP A 349 -4.24 -12.13 -0.14
CA TRP A 349 -3.44 -12.38 1.06
C TRP A 349 -3.94 -11.57 2.26
N GLN A 350 -4.37 -10.32 2.04
CA GLN A 350 -4.96 -9.50 3.10
C GLN A 350 -6.37 -9.99 3.44
N TYR A 351 -7.18 -10.31 2.43
CA TYR A 351 -8.59 -10.68 2.60
C TYR A 351 -8.76 -12.06 3.26
N VAL A 352 -7.90 -13.03 2.94
CA VAL A 352 -7.90 -14.35 3.63
C VAL A 352 -7.52 -14.21 5.11
N ASN A 353 -6.84 -13.12 5.47
CA ASN A 353 -6.49 -12.76 6.85
C ASN A 353 -7.48 -11.81 7.54
N GLY A 354 -8.60 -11.48 6.87
CA GLY A 354 -9.76 -10.83 7.48
C GLY A 354 -10.03 -9.39 7.03
N VAL A 355 -9.18 -8.81 6.16
CA VAL A 355 -9.49 -7.56 5.46
C VAL A 355 -10.71 -7.76 4.54
N ASN A 356 -11.53 -6.74 4.36
CA ASN A 356 -12.73 -6.85 3.52
C ASN A 356 -13.20 -5.55 2.84
N LEU A 357 -12.40 -4.48 2.92
CA LEU A 357 -12.63 -3.21 2.24
C LEU A 357 -11.29 -2.66 1.75
N MET A 358 -11.23 -2.18 0.52
CA MET A 358 -10.01 -1.65 -0.08
C MET A 358 -10.04 -0.12 -0.15
N CYS A 359 -8.94 0.50 0.23
CA CYS A 359 -8.55 1.86 -0.11
C CYS A 359 -7.39 1.76 -1.11
N GLN A 360 -7.69 1.93 -2.39
CA GLN A 360 -6.65 1.95 -3.42
C GLN A 360 -5.89 3.28 -3.33
N HIS A 361 -4.57 3.17 -3.21
CA HIS A 361 -3.67 4.30 -3.39
C HIS A 361 -3.12 4.24 -4.83
N LEU A 362 -3.47 5.16 -5.73
CA LEU A 362 -4.36 6.32 -5.55
C LEU A 362 -5.23 6.63 -6.78
N TYR A 363 -6.20 7.52 -6.61
CA TYR A 363 -6.89 8.24 -7.68
C TYR A 363 -6.42 9.71 -7.68
N PRO A 364 -5.55 10.16 -8.59
CA PRO A 364 -5.12 11.56 -8.64
C PRO A 364 -6.19 12.49 -9.23
N TYR A 365 -6.32 13.70 -8.70
CA TYR A 365 -7.06 14.78 -9.37
C TYR A 365 -6.36 15.18 -10.66
N SER A 366 -5.04 15.40 -10.61
CA SER A 366 -4.20 15.54 -11.81
C SER A 366 -2.85 14.84 -11.62
N ILE A 367 -2.22 14.45 -12.73
CA ILE A 367 -0.84 13.93 -12.77
C ILE A 367 0.20 15.00 -13.12
N ARG A 368 -0.17 16.30 -13.18
CA ARG A 368 0.75 17.41 -13.48
C ARG A 368 1.99 17.44 -12.59
N GLY A 369 3.16 17.73 -13.14
CA GLY A 369 4.38 18.02 -12.39
C GLY A 369 4.86 16.82 -11.57
N GLN A 370 5.17 17.06 -10.29
CA GLN A 370 5.56 16.00 -9.35
C GLN A 370 4.50 14.87 -9.19
N ARG A 371 3.22 15.15 -9.46
CA ARG A 371 2.09 14.25 -9.17
C ARG A 371 2.13 12.94 -9.98
N LYS A 372 2.66 12.93 -11.21
CA LYS A 372 2.79 11.68 -12.00
C LYS A 372 3.77 10.65 -11.43
N ARG A 373 4.53 11.01 -10.40
CA ARG A 373 5.54 10.16 -9.73
C ARG A 373 5.14 9.77 -8.33
N ASP A 374 3.97 10.22 -7.89
CA ASP A 374 3.46 10.10 -6.53
C ASP A 374 3.02 8.66 -6.24
N TYR A 375 3.97 7.81 -5.85
CA TYR A 375 3.76 6.38 -5.55
C TYR A 375 2.80 5.69 -6.57
N PRO A 376 3.26 5.44 -7.80
CA PRO A 376 2.46 4.74 -8.81
C PRO A 376 2.38 3.23 -8.52
N ALA A 377 1.34 2.52 -8.95
CA ALA A 377 0.39 2.84 -10.02
C ALA A 377 -0.88 3.58 -9.56
N PHE A 378 -1.57 4.22 -10.50
CA PHE A 378 -2.84 4.90 -10.23
C PHE A 378 -4.04 4.02 -10.61
N TYR A 379 -5.12 4.12 -9.85
CA TYR A 379 -6.38 3.41 -10.07
C TYR A 379 -7.46 4.40 -10.49
N SER A 380 -7.22 5.05 -11.63
CA SER A 380 -8.07 6.12 -12.20
C SER A 380 -8.12 6.00 -13.73
N GLU A 381 -8.69 6.98 -14.41
CA GLU A 381 -8.69 7.07 -15.88
C GLU A 381 -7.29 7.15 -16.50
N HIS A 382 -6.27 7.52 -15.71
CA HIS A 382 -4.87 7.54 -16.12
C HIS A 382 -4.28 6.13 -16.30
N ASN A 383 -4.95 5.12 -15.76
CA ASN A 383 -4.53 3.73 -15.89
C ASN A 383 -5.01 3.15 -17.24
N PRO A 384 -4.10 2.61 -18.09
CA PRO A 384 -4.48 2.08 -19.39
C PRO A 384 -5.57 0.99 -19.37
N TRP A 385 -5.69 0.24 -18.26
CA TRP A 385 -6.71 -0.79 -18.08
C TRP A 385 -7.90 -0.37 -17.22
N THR A 386 -8.15 0.94 -17.09
CA THR A 386 -9.29 1.50 -16.33
C THR A 386 -10.65 0.89 -16.71
N ASP A 387 -10.80 0.44 -17.97
CA ASP A 387 -12.02 -0.20 -18.46
C ASP A 387 -12.28 -1.60 -17.88
N GLU A 388 -11.29 -2.23 -17.24
CA GLU A 388 -11.45 -3.47 -16.47
C GLU A 388 -11.39 -3.24 -14.94
N LEU A 389 -11.19 -1.99 -14.48
CA LEU A 389 -11.16 -1.66 -13.06
C LEU A 389 -12.47 -2.02 -12.36
N LYS A 390 -13.61 -1.82 -13.03
CA LYS A 390 -14.92 -2.26 -12.51
C LYS A 390 -15.00 -3.77 -12.28
N THR A 391 -14.47 -4.56 -13.20
CA THR A 391 -14.42 -6.02 -13.05
C THR A 391 -13.56 -6.41 -11.85
N PHE A 392 -12.42 -5.73 -11.66
CA PHE A 392 -11.53 -5.93 -10.52
C PHE A 392 -12.22 -5.54 -9.19
N ASP A 393 -12.82 -4.36 -9.13
CA ASP A 393 -13.44 -3.81 -7.92
C ASP A 393 -14.71 -4.57 -7.53
N ASP A 394 -15.56 -4.95 -8.50
CA ASP A 394 -16.75 -5.76 -8.21
C ASP A 394 -16.35 -7.11 -7.60
N TYR A 395 -15.30 -7.77 -8.09
CA TYR A 395 -14.77 -9.02 -7.52
C TYR A 395 -14.45 -8.88 -6.02
N PHE A 396 -13.69 -7.84 -5.65
CA PHE A 396 -13.33 -7.59 -4.26
C PHE A 396 -14.50 -7.08 -3.42
N THR A 397 -15.46 -6.38 -4.03
CA THR A 397 -16.71 -5.99 -3.38
C THR A 397 -17.51 -7.23 -2.95
N GLU A 398 -17.64 -8.23 -3.83
CA GLU A 398 -18.37 -9.46 -3.51
C GLU A 398 -17.65 -10.28 -2.43
N LEU A 399 -16.32 -10.44 -2.57
CA LEU A 399 -15.50 -11.15 -1.60
C LEU A 399 -15.56 -10.45 -0.23
N GLY A 400 -15.39 -9.14 -0.21
CA GLY A 400 -15.49 -8.30 0.99
C GLY A 400 -16.86 -8.41 1.66
N TYR A 401 -17.94 -8.42 0.88
CA TYR A 401 -19.30 -8.62 1.39
C TYR A 401 -19.46 -9.99 2.08
N LEU A 402 -18.96 -11.07 1.47
CA LEU A 402 -19.00 -12.41 2.06
C LEU A 402 -18.21 -12.48 3.37
N LEU A 403 -17.03 -11.86 3.42
CA LEU A 403 -16.20 -11.81 4.62
C LEU A 403 -16.84 -10.97 5.72
N ALA A 404 -17.33 -9.77 5.41
CA ALA A 404 -17.97 -8.87 6.37
C ALA A 404 -19.27 -9.41 6.98
N ASN A 405 -19.97 -10.30 6.27
CA ASN A 405 -21.24 -10.92 6.71
C ASN A 405 -21.09 -12.39 7.12
N SER A 406 -19.88 -12.80 7.52
CA SER A 406 -19.60 -14.13 8.04
C SER A 406 -18.71 -14.07 9.27
N ARG A 407 -18.73 -15.13 10.07
CA ARG A 407 -17.85 -15.33 11.22
C ARG A 407 -16.74 -16.32 10.87
N GLU A 408 -15.52 -15.98 11.20
CA GLU A 408 -14.37 -16.88 11.09
C GLU A 408 -14.43 -18.05 12.08
N GLN A 409 -13.92 -19.21 11.67
CA GLN A 409 -13.59 -20.28 12.59
C GLN A 409 -12.25 -20.02 13.31
N ALA A 410 -12.21 -19.07 14.23
CA ALA A 410 -11.03 -18.75 15.04
C ALA A 410 -11.18 -19.25 16.49
N ASP A 411 -10.94 -20.55 16.71
CA ASP A 411 -11.05 -21.18 18.03
C ASP A 411 -9.80 -21.01 18.92
N VAL A 412 -8.71 -20.51 18.33
CA VAL A 412 -7.41 -20.35 18.99
C VAL A 412 -7.12 -18.88 19.22
N LEU A 413 -6.72 -18.53 20.43
CA LEU A 413 -6.13 -17.22 20.75
C LEU A 413 -4.61 -17.38 20.87
N ILE A 414 -3.85 -16.54 20.17
CA ILE A 414 -2.40 -16.38 20.38
C ILE A 414 -2.18 -15.05 21.09
N VAL A 415 -1.57 -15.05 22.28
CA VAL A 415 -1.26 -13.79 22.99
C VAL A 415 -0.22 -13.01 22.18
N HIS A 416 -0.45 -11.73 21.93
CA HIS A 416 0.46 -10.89 21.14
C HIS A 416 1.67 -10.47 21.98
N PRO A 417 2.92 -10.67 21.53
CA PRO A 417 4.10 -10.53 22.41
C PRO A 417 4.70 -9.12 22.48
N ILE A 418 4.02 -8.09 21.95
CA ILE A 418 4.57 -6.72 21.87
C ILE A 418 5.03 -6.16 23.23
N HIS A 419 4.38 -6.53 24.34
CA HIS A 419 4.82 -6.09 25.68
C HIS A 419 6.15 -6.71 26.12
N SER A 420 6.58 -7.83 25.53
CA SER A 420 7.96 -8.33 25.72
C SER A 420 8.98 -7.52 24.93
N ALA A 421 8.61 -6.98 23.76
CA ALA A 421 9.47 -6.05 23.02
C ALA A 421 9.73 -4.76 23.83
N TYR A 422 8.80 -4.33 24.68
CA TYR A 422 9.00 -3.18 25.58
C TYR A 422 10.23 -3.35 26.49
N LEU A 423 10.54 -4.58 26.91
CA LEU A 423 11.60 -4.81 27.90
C LEU A 423 13.00 -4.58 27.35
N THR A 424 13.17 -4.80 26.04
CA THR A 424 14.48 -4.84 25.40
C THR A 424 14.64 -3.80 24.29
N PHE A 425 13.55 -3.17 23.83
CA PHE A 425 13.62 -2.19 22.75
C PHE A 425 14.61 -1.07 23.07
N ASP A 426 15.56 -0.89 22.15
CA ASP A 426 16.58 0.15 22.17
C ASP A 426 16.67 0.76 20.78
N ARG A 427 16.45 2.08 20.70
CA ARG A 427 16.47 2.84 19.45
C ARG A 427 17.82 2.77 18.72
N ALA A 428 18.94 2.61 19.44
CA ALA A 428 20.25 2.52 18.81
C ALA A 428 20.50 1.17 18.10
N ASN A 429 19.77 0.13 18.49
CA ASN A 429 19.92 -1.23 17.96
C ASN A 429 18.67 -1.74 17.19
N ASP A 430 17.57 -0.99 17.22
CA ASP A 430 16.30 -1.22 16.50
C ASP A 430 15.86 -2.70 16.49
N GLU A 431 15.77 -3.32 15.31
CA GLU A 431 15.32 -4.71 15.12
C GLU A 431 16.11 -5.70 16.00
N ALA A 432 17.43 -5.53 16.10
CA ALA A 432 18.28 -6.44 16.85
C ALA A 432 17.92 -6.49 18.34
N SER A 433 17.37 -5.40 18.89
CA SER A 433 16.98 -5.29 20.29
C SER A 433 15.74 -6.12 20.64
N VAL A 434 14.87 -6.43 19.67
CA VAL A 434 13.61 -7.18 19.88
C VAL A 434 13.53 -8.48 19.09
N ARG A 435 14.58 -8.82 18.34
CA ARG A 435 14.67 -10.01 17.49
C ARG A 435 14.29 -11.32 18.19
N ASN A 436 14.71 -11.46 19.45
CA ASN A 436 14.43 -12.66 20.27
C ASN A 436 12.94 -12.88 20.56
N VAL A 437 12.09 -11.87 20.31
CA VAL A 437 10.63 -11.94 20.41
C VAL A 437 10.00 -11.98 19.01
N GLY A 438 10.44 -11.11 18.11
CA GLY A 438 9.87 -10.97 16.76
C GLY A 438 10.05 -12.22 15.88
N GLU A 439 11.26 -12.76 15.78
CA GLU A 439 11.53 -13.91 14.91
C GLU A 439 10.75 -15.17 15.34
N PRO A 440 10.77 -15.59 16.63
CA PRO A 440 9.96 -16.73 17.06
C PRO A 440 8.46 -16.55 16.84
N PHE A 441 7.95 -15.31 16.97
CA PHE A 441 6.55 -15.02 16.72
C PHE A 441 6.20 -15.15 15.24
N ASN A 442 7.01 -14.59 14.34
CA ASN A 442 6.84 -14.74 12.90
C ASN A 442 6.87 -16.22 12.46
N VAL A 443 7.76 -17.03 13.04
CA VAL A 443 7.80 -18.49 12.80
C VAL A 443 6.53 -19.18 13.32
N LEU A 444 6.02 -18.75 14.46
CA LEU A 444 4.81 -19.31 15.05
C LEU A 444 3.60 -19.07 14.15
N ILE A 445 3.35 -17.82 13.76
CA ILE A 445 2.16 -17.46 12.95
C ILE A 445 2.24 -18.12 11.56
N GLU A 446 3.42 -18.16 10.93
CA GLU A 446 3.61 -18.88 9.67
C GLU A 446 3.24 -20.38 9.79
N ARG A 447 3.58 -21.02 10.92
CA ARG A 447 3.23 -22.41 11.19
C ARG A 447 1.71 -22.61 11.33
N PHE A 448 0.99 -21.63 11.90
CA PHE A 448 -0.47 -21.66 12.00
C PHE A 448 -1.15 -21.46 10.63
N GLY A 449 -0.72 -20.44 9.88
CA GLY A 449 -1.19 -20.17 8.53
C GLY A 449 -0.98 -21.36 7.59
N ALA A 450 0.22 -21.97 7.61
CA ALA A 450 0.55 -23.12 6.78
C ALA A 450 -0.25 -24.39 7.11
N ALA A 451 -0.79 -24.51 8.33
CA ALA A 451 -1.67 -25.61 8.74
C ALA A 451 -3.16 -25.32 8.49
N GLY A 452 -3.50 -24.09 8.06
CA GLY A 452 -4.88 -23.63 7.95
C GLY A 452 -5.61 -23.64 9.29
N ILE A 453 -4.94 -23.28 10.40
CA ILE A 453 -5.56 -23.18 11.72
C ILE A 453 -6.03 -21.74 11.93
N GLY A 454 -7.35 -21.51 11.89
CA GLY A 454 -7.93 -20.20 12.19
C GLY A 454 -7.67 -19.77 13.64
N HIS A 455 -7.16 -18.55 13.80
CA HIS A 455 -6.74 -18.00 15.08
C HIS A 455 -6.91 -16.47 15.10
N HIS A 456 -6.97 -15.89 16.30
CA HIS A 456 -6.89 -14.43 16.51
C HIS A 456 -5.74 -14.11 17.46
N TYR A 457 -5.25 -12.87 17.40
CA TYR A 457 -4.32 -12.32 18.39
C TYR A 457 -5.06 -11.75 19.59
N GLY A 458 -4.49 -11.94 20.78
CA GLY A 458 -4.92 -11.34 22.03
C GLY A 458 -3.94 -10.27 22.46
N ASP A 459 -4.27 -9.02 22.20
CA ASP A 459 -3.56 -7.87 22.78
C ASP A 459 -3.90 -7.73 24.26
N GLU A 460 -2.90 -7.55 25.11
CA GLU A 460 -3.08 -7.59 26.56
C GLU A 460 -3.88 -6.40 27.10
N ARG A 461 -3.82 -5.22 26.45
CA ARG A 461 -4.66 -4.06 26.82
C ARG A 461 -6.12 -4.27 26.42
N LEU A 462 -6.38 -4.88 25.26
CA LEU A 462 -7.75 -5.26 24.87
C LEU A 462 -8.29 -6.38 25.76
N MET A 463 -7.46 -7.36 26.12
CA MET A 463 -7.82 -8.43 27.05
C MET A 463 -8.12 -7.89 28.45
N GLU A 464 -7.38 -6.89 28.94
CA GLU A 464 -7.68 -6.22 30.21
C GLU A 464 -9.10 -5.63 30.24
N LYS A 465 -9.52 -4.99 29.13
CA LYS A 465 -10.82 -4.31 29.03
C LYS A 465 -11.98 -5.28 28.75
N TYR A 466 -11.77 -6.25 27.87
CA TYR A 466 -12.84 -7.04 27.24
C TYR A 466 -12.72 -8.55 27.53
N GLY A 467 -11.69 -8.97 28.26
CA GLY A 467 -11.41 -10.36 28.59
C GLY A 467 -12.29 -10.90 29.70
N SER A 468 -12.77 -12.13 29.53
CA SER A 468 -13.43 -12.90 30.58
C SER A 468 -13.24 -14.40 30.37
N VAL A 469 -13.45 -15.19 31.42
CA VAL A 469 -13.36 -16.65 31.36
C VAL A 469 -14.67 -17.26 31.82
N LYS A 470 -15.17 -18.22 31.05
CA LYS A 470 -16.35 -19.00 31.41
C LYS A 470 -16.31 -20.39 30.80
N ASP A 471 -16.66 -21.40 31.58
CA ASP A 471 -16.79 -22.80 31.16
C ASP A 471 -15.52 -23.33 30.46
N GLY A 472 -14.34 -22.95 30.98
CA GLY A 472 -13.05 -23.35 30.41
C GLY A 472 -12.75 -22.73 29.05
N ARG A 473 -13.40 -21.62 28.70
CA ARG A 473 -13.18 -20.84 27.48
C ARG A 473 -12.82 -19.39 27.83
N LEU A 474 -11.90 -18.80 27.07
CA LEU A 474 -11.52 -17.39 27.20
C LEU A 474 -12.31 -16.58 26.16
N THR A 475 -12.96 -15.50 26.58
CA THR A 475 -13.71 -14.59 25.70
C THR A 475 -13.04 -13.22 25.69
N ILE A 476 -12.91 -12.62 24.50
CA ILE A 476 -12.54 -11.21 24.32
C ILE A 476 -13.66 -10.57 23.50
N GLY A 477 -14.46 -9.73 24.13
CA GLY A 477 -15.63 -9.11 23.51
C GLY A 477 -16.60 -10.15 22.92
N GLN A 478 -16.72 -10.18 21.59
CA GLN A 478 -17.64 -11.05 20.85
C GLN A 478 -17.03 -12.40 20.44
N CYS A 479 -15.74 -12.62 20.69
CA CYS A 479 -15.04 -13.83 20.28
C CYS A 479 -14.71 -14.72 21.48
N THR A 480 -14.90 -16.04 21.33
CA THR A 480 -14.66 -17.01 22.40
C THR A 480 -13.74 -18.14 21.92
N TYR A 481 -12.66 -18.38 22.66
CA TYR A 481 -11.56 -19.26 22.31
C TYR A 481 -11.54 -20.51 23.18
N SER A 482 -11.33 -21.66 22.53
CA SER A 482 -11.23 -22.98 23.16
C SER A 482 -9.78 -23.33 23.52
N PHE A 483 -8.82 -22.68 22.87
CA PHE A 483 -7.39 -22.94 23.00
C PHE A 483 -6.66 -21.60 23.13
N VAL A 484 -5.68 -21.54 24.02
CA VAL A 484 -4.82 -20.37 24.20
C VAL A 484 -3.38 -20.79 23.93
N VAL A 485 -2.65 -19.95 23.19
CA VAL A 485 -1.24 -20.13 22.86
C VAL A 485 -0.48 -18.94 23.41
N ILE A 486 0.53 -19.24 24.22
CA ILE A 486 1.49 -18.24 24.68
C ILE A 486 2.74 -18.39 23.78
N PRO A 487 3.11 -17.36 23.00
CA PRO A 487 4.33 -17.38 22.21
C PRO A 487 5.58 -17.42 23.10
N ASP A 488 6.77 -17.54 22.51
CA ASP A 488 8.00 -17.23 23.24
C ASP A 488 7.98 -15.74 23.62
N CYS A 489 7.86 -15.46 24.92
CA CYS A 489 7.73 -14.12 25.48
C CYS A 489 8.34 -14.08 26.88
N ASP A 490 8.73 -12.89 27.31
CA ASP A 490 9.45 -12.71 28.58
C ASP A 490 8.50 -12.27 29.71
N THR A 491 7.43 -11.53 29.37
CA THR A 491 6.44 -11.00 30.33
C THR A 491 5.00 -11.23 29.88
N LEU A 492 4.09 -11.22 30.87
CA LEU A 492 2.65 -11.06 30.69
C LEU A 492 2.16 -9.87 31.53
N ASP A 493 1.06 -9.26 31.14
CA ASP A 493 0.36 -8.29 32.00
C ASP A 493 -0.27 -9.01 33.19
N SER A 494 -0.33 -8.35 34.34
CA SER A 494 -0.98 -8.91 35.54
C SER A 494 -2.46 -9.28 35.32
N SER A 495 -3.17 -8.51 34.50
CA SER A 495 -4.54 -8.79 34.07
C SER A 495 -4.63 -10.08 33.22
N THR A 496 -3.74 -10.24 32.24
CA THR A 496 -3.63 -11.44 31.41
C THR A 496 -3.28 -12.66 32.24
N ALA A 497 -2.30 -12.55 33.14
CA ALA A 497 -1.91 -13.64 34.04
C ALA A 497 -3.10 -14.10 34.91
N ALA A 498 -3.92 -13.16 35.40
CA ALA A 498 -5.14 -13.48 36.15
C ALA A 498 -6.18 -14.22 35.29
N LEU A 499 -6.43 -13.76 34.05
CA LEU A 499 -7.33 -14.42 33.11
C LEU A 499 -6.85 -15.85 32.78
N LEU A 500 -5.56 -16.04 32.51
CA LEU A 500 -4.99 -17.36 32.21
C LEU A 500 -5.07 -18.31 33.39
N LYS A 501 -4.89 -17.79 34.61
CA LYS A 501 -5.04 -18.59 35.84
C LYS A 501 -6.47 -19.09 36.00
N ASP A 502 -7.46 -18.21 35.80
CA ASP A 502 -8.87 -18.59 35.84
C ASP A 502 -9.21 -19.61 34.74
N TYR A 503 -8.77 -19.34 33.50
CA TYR A 503 -8.93 -20.21 32.34
C TYR A 503 -8.42 -21.65 32.61
N LEU A 504 -7.21 -21.79 33.13
CA LEU A 504 -6.65 -23.09 33.49
C LEU A 504 -7.40 -23.76 34.65
N SER A 505 -7.84 -22.98 35.65
CA SER A 505 -8.61 -23.51 36.78
C SER A 505 -9.96 -24.10 36.37
N GLN A 506 -10.54 -23.59 35.28
CA GLN A 506 -11.78 -24.09 34.68
C GLN A 506 -11.55 -25.18 33.62
N GLY A 507 -10.34 -25.72 33.49
CA GLY A 507 -10.01 -26.80 32.56
C GLY A 507 -9.68 -26.36 31.13
N GLY A 508 -9.38 -25.07 30.94
CA GLY A 508 -8.92 -24.52 29.67
C GLY A 508 -7.69 -25.22 29.10
N ARG A 509 -7.56 -25.22 27.77
CA ARG A 509 -6.46 -25.84 27.03
C ARG A 509 -5.42 -24.80 26.60
N LEU A 510 -4.18 -24.95 27.04
CA LEU A 510 -3.09 -24.00 26.82
C LEU A 510 -1.83 -24.66 26.27
N MET A 511 -1.24 -24.05 25.24
CA MET A 511 0.06 -24.41 24.67
C MET A 511 1.09 -23.30 24.95
N LEU A 512 2.30 -23.69 25.34
CA LEU A 512 3.47 -22.81 25.31
C LEU A 512 4.23 -23.09 24.00
N ALA A 513 4.36 -22.09 23.13
CA ALA A 513 5.02 -22.25 21.83
C ALA A 513 6.55 -22.10 21.90
N GLY A 514 7.07 -21.67 23.03
CA GLY A 514 8.50 -21.49 23.31
C GLY A 514 8.78 -21.51 24.80
N ARG A 515 9.70 -20.66 25.25
CA ARG A 515 10.01 -20.50 26.68
C ARG A 515 8.78 -20.01 27.45
N LYS A 516 8.69 -20.45 28.70
CA LYS A 516 7.70 -19.94 29.65
C LYS A 516 8.11 -18.52 30.07
N PRO A 517 7.18 -17.53 30.09
CA PRO A 517 7.49 -16.20 30.60
C PRO A 517 7.95 -16.27 32.06
N THR A 518 8.82 -15.33 32.43
CA THR A 518 9.42 -15.26 33.78
C THR A 518 9.02 -14.00 34.55
N ARG A 519 8.27 -13.11 33.88
CA ARG A 519 7.92 -11.80 34.41
C ARG A 519 6.41 -11.52 34.31
N ILE A 520 5.93 -10.69 35.24
CA ILE A 520 4.62 -10.04 35.17
C ILE A 520 4.87 -8.54 35.26
N ASP A 521 4.27 -7.76 34.35
CA ASP A 521 4.46 -6.31 34.26
C ASP A 521 5.95 -5.88 34.20
N GLY A 522 6.80 -6.70 33.57
CA GLY A 522 8.25 -6.50 33.48
C GLY A 522 9.04 -6.93 34.73
N GLU A 523 8.39 -7.31 35.83
CA GLU A 523 9.02 -7.71 37.09
C GLU A 523 9.10 -9.23 37.23
N ILE A 524 10.15 -9.77 37.87
CA ILE A 524 10.26 -11.22 38.11
C ILE A 524 9.07 -11.70 38.95
N ALA A 525 8.37 -12.74 38.50
CA ALA A 525 7.16 -13.22 39.15
C ALA A 525 7.04 -14.75 39.14
N ASP A 526 6.33 -15.30 40.14
CA ASP A 526 5.98 -16.72 40.13
C ASP A 526 4.81 -17.01 39.19
N LEU A 527 5.13 -17.55 38.02
CA LEU A 527 4.18 -18.02 37.03
C LEU A 527 3.93 -19.54 37.12
N SER A 528 4.19 -20.20 38.26
CA SER A 528 4.05 -21.66 38.45
C SER A 528 2.69 -22.23 38.02
N PHE A 529 1.62 -21.44 38.11
CA PHE A 529 0.27 -21.81 37.65
C PHE A 529 0.17 -22.03 36.13
N LEU A 530 1.03 -21.37 35.33
CA LEU A 530 1.01 -21.44 33.88
C LEU A 530 1.68 -22.76 33.43
N GLN A 531 0.86 -23.79 33.25
CA GLN A 531 1.26 -25.12 32.83
C GLN A 531 0.59 -25.50 31.51
N ALA A 532 1.39 -25.91 30.52
CA ALA A 532 0.87 -26.38 29.25
C ALA A 532 0.16 -27.73 29.41
N ASN A 533 -1.02 -27.87 28.82
CA ASN A 533 -1.80 -29.11 28.77
C ASN A 533 -2.33 -29.40 27.34
N LEU A 534 -1.79 -28.70 26.34
CA LEU A 534 -2.08 -28.85 24.92
C LEU A 534 -0.76 -28.94 24.15
N THR A 535 -0.65 -29.95 23.29
CA THR A 535 0.47 -30.06 22.34
C THR A 535 0.08 -29.56 20.96
N TRP A 536 1.08 -29.23 20.15
CA TRP A 536 0.87 -28.88 18.74
C TRP A 536 0.13 -29.98 17.97
N ASP A 537 0.54 -31.24 18.12
CA ASP A 537 -0.06 -32.36 17.40
C ASP A 537 -1.54 -32.56 17.77
N GLU A 538 -1.89 -32.36 19.04
CA GLU A 538 -3.28 -32.37 19.48
C GLU A 538 -4.08 -31.22 18.84
N LEU A 539 -3.49 -30.03 18.74
CA LEU A 539 -4.12 -28.87 18.13
C LEU A 539 -4.34 -29.08 16.62
N VAL A 540 -3.33 -29.54 15.89
CA VAL A 540 -3.41 -29.87 14.45
C VAL A 540 -4.50 -30.89 14.19
N ARG A 541 -4.54 -31.99 14.95
CA ARG A 541 -5.58 -33.02 14.79
C ARG A 541 -6.99 -32.46 14.97
N LYS A 542 -7.17 -31.44 15.81
CA LYS A 542 -8.47 -30.85 16.13
C LYS A 542 -8.88 -29.71 15.22
N ARG A 543 -7.94 -28.97 14.63
CA ARG A 543 -8.23 -27.67 14.01
C ARG A 543 -7.58 -27.40 12.66
N ALA A 544 -6.58 -28.18 12.23
CA ALA A 544 -5.95 -27.95 10.94
C ALA A 544 -6.91 -28.28 9.79
N LEU A 545 -7.11 -27.30 8.89
CA LEU A 545 -7.83 -27.49 7.64
C LEU A 545 -6.94 -28.15 6.58
N LEU A 546 -5.62 -27.92 6.63
CA LEU A 546 -4.65 -28.51 5.71
C LEU A 546 -4.03 -29.77 6.36
N PRO A 547 -4.28 -30.99 5.83
CA PRO A 547 -3.71 -32.23 6.36
C PRO A 547 -2.18 -32.25 6.29
N GLU A 548 -1.63 -31.65 5.24
CA GLU A 548 -0.21 -31.42 5.01
C GLU A 548 0.02 -29.91 5.00
N ALA A 549 0.94 -29.44 5.84
CA ALA A 549 1.20 -28.01 5.94
C ALA A 549 1.78 -27.49 4.63
N ASN A 550 1.30 -26.34 4.16
CA ASN A 550 1.75 -25.71 2.94
C ASN A 550 1.90 -24.20 3.17
N ARG A 551 3.10 -23.68 2.91
CA ARG A 551 3.43 -22.27 3.16
C ARG A 551 2.89 -21.32 2.09
N ASP A 552 2.55 -21.83 0.92
CA ASP A 552 2.03 -21.03 -0.18
C ASP A 552 0.51 -20.91 -0.14
N VAL A 553 -0.21 -21.86 0.50
CA VAL A 553 -1.67 -21.80 0.60
C VAL A 553 -2.10 -21.18 1.92
N ARG A 554 -3.02 -20.21 1.84
CA ARG A 554 -3.76 -19.68 2.99
C ARG A 554 -5.25 -19.92 2.80
N CYS A 555 -5.95 -20.17 3.89
CA CYS A 555 -7.40 -20.36 3.85
C CYS A 555 -8.09 -19.89 5.12
N THR A 556 -9.36 -19.52 4.97
CA THR A 556 -10.25 -19.18 6.09
C THR A 556 -11.59 -19.88 5.91
N LEU A 557 -12.07 -20.52 6.99
CA LEU A 557 -13.37 -21.19 7.04
C LEU A 557 -14.37 -20.26 7.71
N ARG A 558 -15.46 -19.95 7.01
CA ARG A 558 -16.43 -18.92 7.39
C ARG A 558 -17.81 -19.52 7.55
N PHE A 559 -18.52 -19.05 8.58
CA PHE A 559 -19.90 -19.41 8.87
C PHE A 559 -20.81 -18.19 8.73
N ALA A 560 -21.87 -18.30 7.94
CA ALA A 560 -22.81 -17.21 7.69
C ALA A 560 -24.25 -17.73 7.66
N GLU A 561 -25.22 -16.84 7.89
CA GLU A 561 -26.64 -17.19 7.83
C GLU A 561 -27.05 -17.77 6.47
N ASN A 562 -26.42 -17.30 5.39
CA ASN A 562 -26.76 -17.65 4.00
C ASN A 562 -25.83 -18.70 3.36
N GLY A 563 -25.11 -19.47 4.18
CA GLY A 563 -24.27 -20.58 3.74
C GLY A 563 -22.83 -20.45 4.18
N ASN A 564 -22.25 -21.58 4.61
CA ASN A 564 -20.87 -21.65 5.05
C ASN A 564 -19.95 -21.84 3.84
N PHE A 565 -18.70 -21.38 3.96
CA PHE A 565 -17.75 -21.47 2.87
C PHE A 565 -16.30 -21.50 3.35
N LEU A 566 -15.43 -22.07 2.52
CA LEU A 566 -13.98 -21.90 2.62
C LEU A 566 -13.54 -20.93 1.53
N PHE A 567 -12.73 -19.94 1.89
CA PHE A 567 -11.93 -19.17 0.94
C PHE A 567 -10.47 -19.62 1.05
N ALA A 568 -9.85 -19.99 -0.07
CA ALA A 568 -8.45 -20.39 -0.12
C ALA A 568 -7.72 -19.74 -1.30
N VAL A 569 -6.45 -19.40 -1.10
CA VAL A 569 -5.59 -18.72 -2.08
C VAL A 569 -4.22 -19.40 -2.14
N ASN A 570 -3.69 -19.57 -3.35
CA ASN A 570 -2.29 -19.92 -3.58
C ASN A 570 -1.48 -18.63 -3.77
N LEU A 571 -0.62 -18.34 -2.80
CA LEU A 571 0.23 -17.16 -2.73
C LEU A 571 1.55 -17.32 -3.50
N SER A 572 1.87 -18.52 -4.01
CA SER A 572 3.05 -18.70 -4.84
C SER A 572 2.90 -17.96 -6.18
N GLU A 573 4.01 -17.40 -6.67
CA GLU A 573 4.11 -16.80 -8.00
C GLU A 573 4.44 -17.83 -9.08
N THR A 574 4.96 -18.99 -8.68
CA THR A 574 5.57 -19.99 -9.58
C THR A 574 4.96 -21.37 -9.46
N ASP A 575 4.53 -21.77 -8.27
CA ASP A 575 4.19 -23.15 -7.95
C ASP A 575 2.69 -23.39 -7.92
N ILE A 576 2.30 -24.55 -8.44
CA ILE A 576 0.93 -25.06 -8.37
C ILE A 576 0.73 -25.72 -7.01
N ALA A 577 -0.40 -25.43 -6.37
CA ALA A 577 -0.82 -26.11 -5.16
C ALA A 577 -1.82 -27.23 -5.48
N ASP A 578 -1.36 -28.48 -5.36
CA ASP A 578 -2.16 -29.71 -5.46
C ASP A 578 -2.27 -30.37 -4.10
N MET A 579 -3.43 -30.23 -3.43
CA MET A 579 -3.58 -30.67 -2.04
C MET A 579 -5.02 -31.01 -1.66
N PHE A 580 -5.21 -31.53 -0.45
CA PHE A 580 -6.52 -31.72 0.15
C PHE A 580 -6.79 -30.67 1.24
N VAL A 581 -8.04 -30.26 1.37
CA VAL A 581 -8.53 -29.47 2.51
C VAL A 581 -9.66 -30.22 3.22
N LYS A 582 -9.58 -30.28 4.55
CA LYS A 582 -10.60 -30.89 5.41
C LYS A 582 -11.69 -29.89 5.70
N LEU A 583 -12.95 -30.27 5.44
CA LEU A 583 -14.11 -29.42 5.68
C LEU A 583 -15.18 -30.19 6.47
N PRO A 584 -15.86 -29.54 7.44
CA PRO A 584 -16.90 -30.17 8.24
C PRO A 584 -18.26 -30.22 7.51
N PHE A 585 -18.24 -30.32 6.19
CA PHE A 585 -19.43 -30.29 5.32
C PHE A 585 -19.70 -31.68 4.73
N ALA A 586 -20.92 -31.93 4.25
CA ALA A 586 -21.19 -33.16 3.52
C ALA A 586 -20.83 -33.01 2.03
N GLY A 587 -20.81 -31.81 1.47
CA GLY A 587 -20.41 -31.57 0.09
C GLY A 587 -20.11 -30.10 -0.17
N VAL A 588 -19.40 -29.83 -1.27
CA VAL A 588 -19.03 -28.47 -1.68
C VAL A 588 -19.09 -28.29 -3.19
N GLU A 589 -19.29 -27.05 -3.61
CA GLU A 589 -19.12 -26.59 -4.98
C GLU A 589 -18.22 -25.35 -5.00
N ALA A 590 -17.41 -25.20 -6.05
CA ALA A 590 -16.60 -24.00 -6.25
C ALA A 590 -17.47 -22.90 -6.86
N TYR A 591 -17.50 -21.72 -6.26
CA TYR A 591 -18.20 -20.54 -6.76
C TYR A 591 -17.20 -19.55 -7.35
N ASP A 592 -17.45 -19.16 -8.60
CA ASP A 592 -16.60 -18.24 -9.36
C ASP A 592 -17.19 -16.83 -9.24
N LEU A 593 -16.49 -15.94 -8.51
CA LEU A 593 -16.96 -14.56 -8.26
C LEU A 593 -17.02 -13.69 -9.52
N LEU A 594 -16.28 -14.02 -10.58
CA LEU A 594 -16.33 -13.27 -11.84
C LEU A 594 -17.53 -13.67 -12.71
N THR A 595 -17.86 -14.96 -12.73
CA THR A 595 -18.90 -15.50 -13.64
C THR A 595 -20.21 -15.84 -12.95
N HIS A 596 -20.23 -15.85 -11.61
CA HIS A 596 -21.34 -16.28 -10.75
C HIS A 596 -21.84 -17.70 -11.03
N LYS A 597 -20.95 -18.55 -11.56
CA LYS A 597 -21.23 -19.96 -11.84
C LYS A 597 -20.63 -20.84 -10.77
N THR A 598 -21.33 -21.91 -10.46
CA THR A 598 -20.79 -23.00 -9.65
C THR A 598 -20.17 -24.08 -10.52
N LYS A 599 -19.11 -24.71 -10.01
CA LYS A 599 -18.43 -25.85 -10.62
C LYS A 599 -18.35 -26.97 -9.58
N SER A 600 -18.57 -28.21 -10.00
CA SER A 600 -18.38 -29.37 -9.14
C SER A 600 -16.91 -29.52 -8.73
N VAL A 601 -16.68 -30.05 -7.54
CA VAL A 601 -15.35 -30.22 -6.95
C VAL A 601 -15.13 -31.70 -6.65
N ALA A 602 -13.91 -32.19 -6.82
CA ALA A 602 -13.55 -33.54 -6.41
C ALA A 602 -13.34 -33.56 -4.89
N PHE A 603 -14.05 -34.44 -4.18
CA PHE A 603 -13.87 -34.61 -2.75
C PHE A 603 -14.18 -36.04 -2.30
N GLU A 604 -13.59 -36.44 -1.18
CA GLU A 604 -13.81 -37.74 -0.53
C GLU A 604 -14.57 -37.55 0.79
N LYS A 605 -15.46 -38.49 1.13
CA LYS A 605 -16.15 -38.48 2.44
C LYS A 605 -15.16 -38.92 3.53
N THR A 606 -15.15 -38.21 4.65
CA THR A 606 -14.37 -38.55 5.85
C THR A 606 -15.31 -38.79 7.03
N THR A 607 -14.78 -39.23 8.18
CA THR A 607 -15.58 -39.47 9.39
C THR A 607 -16.34 -38.21 9.86
N ASP A 608 -15.72 -37.03 9.69
CA ASP A 608 -16.19 -35.77 10.25
C ASP A 608 -16.57 -34.73 9.15
N GLY A 609 -16.71 -35.17 7.89
CA GLY A 609 -17.06 -34.30 6.77
C GLY A 609 -16.51 -34.78 5.43
N ILE A 610 -15.70 -33.94 4.78
CA ILE A 610 -15.06 -34.23 3.49
C ILE A 610 -13.58 -33.83 3.45
N ALA A 611 -12.84 -34.42 2.52
CA ALA A 611 -11.54 -33.96 2.07
C ALA A 611 -11.68 -33.50 0.61
N ALA A 612 -11.73 -32.19 0.38
CA ALA A 612 -11.85 -31.60 -0.96
C ALA A 612 -10.47 -31.44 -1.59
N LYS A 613 -10.32 -31.85 -2.87
CA LYS A 613 -9.07 -31.70 -3.60
C LYS A 613 -9.01 -30.31 -4.24
N LEU A 614 -7.97 -29.56 -3.92
CA LEU A 614 -7.64 -28.27 -4.50
C LEU A 614 -6.54 -28.46 -5.56
N HIS A 615 -6.72 -27.77 -6.69
CA HIS A 615 -5.70 -27.58 -7.72
C HIS A 615 -5.70 -26.09 -8.05
N LEU A 616 -4.75 -25.34 -7.48
CA LEU A 616 -4.66 -23.89 -7.61
C LEU A 616 -3.36 -23.53 -8.34
N ALA A 617 -3.48 -22.92 -9.52
CA ALA A 617 -2.36 -22.32 -10.21
C ALA A 617 -1.72 -21.18 -9.38
N PRO A 618 -0.51 -20.71 -9.73
CA PRO A 618 0.12 -19.59 -9.04
C PRO A 618 -0.78 -18.34 -9.05
N GLY A 619 -1.08 -17.79 -7.86
CA GLY A 619 -2.01 -16.66 -7.66
C GLY A 619 -3.50 -16.99 -7.82
N GLU A 620 -3.88 -18.26 -7.99
CA GLU A 620 -5.28 -18.67 -8.08
C GLU A 620 -5.91 -18.78 -6.70
N SER A 621 -7.20 -18.49 -6.62
CA SER A 621 -8.01 -18.64 -5.41
C SER A 621 -9.33 -19.34 -5.71
N VAL A 622 -9.95 -19.90 -4.67
CA VAL A 622 -11.21 -20.63 -4.77
C VAL A 622 -12.11 -20.31 -3.58
N LEU A 623 -13.40 -20.17 -3.88
CA LEU A 623 -14.47 -20.12 -2.88
C LEU A 623 -15.25 -21.43 -2.93
N LEU A 624 -15.11 -22.28 -1.90
CA LEU A 624 -15.86 -23.52 -1.78
C LEU A 624 -17.10 -23.28 -0.91
N MET A 625 -18.27 -23.24 -1.55
CA MET A 625 -19.56 -23.08 -0.88
C MET A 625 -20.07 -24.44 -0.41
N GLN A 626 -20.59 -24.50 0.82
CA GLN A 626 -21.26 -25.71 1.31
C GLN A 626 -22.47 -26.05 0.45
N ASN A 627 -22.51 -27.28 -0.07
CA ASN A 627 -23.66 -27.87 -0.73
C ASN A 627 -23.69 -29.37 -0.43
N ASP A 628 -24.48 -29.75 0.57
CA ASP A 628 -24.51 -31.13 1.08
C ASP A 628 -25.11 -32.14 0.08
N SER A 629 -25.77 -31.66 -0.98
CA SER A 629 -26.28 -32.48 -2.09
C SER A 629 -25.31 -32.58 -3.27
N ALA A 630 -24.16 -31.90 -3.23
CA ALA A 630 -23.17 -31.94 -4.30
C ALA A 630 -22.62 -33.36 -4.48
N MET A 631 -22.50 -33.78 -5.73
CA MET A 631 -21.85 -35.04 -6.10
C MET A 631 -20.40 -34.76 -6.51
N PRO A 632 -19.42 -35.57 -6.05
CA PRO A 632 -18.02 -35.34 -6.37
C PRO A 632 -17.75 -35.58 -7.86
N GLN A 633 -16.99 -34.68 -8.48
CA GLN A 633 -16.58 -34.83 -9.88
C GLN A 633 -15.36 -35.76 -10.02
N ALA A 634 -15.28 -36.50 -11.12
CA ALA A 634 -14.05 -37.17 -11.54
C ALA A 634 -12.97 -36.13 -11.94
N GLN A 635 -11.69 -36.45 -11.72
CA GLN A 635 -10.58 -35.54 -12.03
C GLN A 635 -10.58 -35.07 -13.49
N LYS A 636 -10.10 -33.83 -13.72
CA LYS A 636 -9.87 -33.29 -15.07
C LYS A 636 -9.00 -34.27 -15.88
N LYS A 637 -9.39 -34.48 -17.13
CA LYS A 637 -8.64 -35.33 -18.07
C LYS A 637 -7.36 -34.60 -18.52
N PRO A 638 -6.27 -35.33 -18.80
CA PRO A 638 -5.00 -34.73 -19.18
C PRO A 638 -5.10 -34.01 -20.54
N ILE A 639 -4.24 -32.99 -20.72
CA ILE A 639 -3.98 -32.38 -22.02
C ILE A 639 -3.37 -33.45 -22.93
N VAL A 640 -3.91 -33.59 -24.14
CA VAL A 640 -3.45 -34.61 -25.11
C VAL A 640 -2.77 -34.05 -26.33
N GLU A 641 -2.86 -32.74 -26.56
CA GLU A 641 -2.25 -32.09 -27.71
C GLU A 641 -2.03 -30.62 -27.39
N THR A 642 -0.90 -30.07 -27.86
CA THR A 642 -0.60 -28.64 -27.78
C THR A 642 -0.27 -28.08 -29.17
N MET A 643 -0.62 -26.82 -29.41
CA MET A 643 -0.32 -26.09 -30.65
C MET A 643 0.28 -24.73 -30.32
N GLU A 644 1.58 -24.57 -30.56
CA GLU A 644 2.28 -23.29 -30.37
C GLU A 644 1.81 -22.23 -31.37
N LEU A 645 1.60 -21.01 -30.89
CA LEU A 645 1.12 -19.89 -31.69
C LEU A 645 2.14 -18.72 -31.75
N GLY A 646 3.42 -18.99 -31.50
CA GLY A 646 4.52 -18.03 -31.63
C GLY A 646 4.84 -17.63 -33.09
N GLY A 647 5.71 -16.63 -33.29
CA GLY A 647 6.06 -16.07 -34.59
C GLY A 647 5.27 -14.80 -34.94
N LYS A 648 5.21 -14.44 -36.23
CA LYS A 648 4.64 -13.14 -36.66
C LYS A 648 3.12 -13.13 -36.67
N TRP A 649 2.57 -12.06 -36.11
CA TRP A 649 1.16 -11.69 -36.12
C TRP A 649 0.99 -10.32 -36.78
N THR A 650 -0.13 -10.14 -37.49
CA THR A 650 -0.45 -8.87 -38.14
C THR A 650 -1.17 -7.97 -37.15
N ARG A 651 -0.80 -6.69 -37.06
CA ARG A 651 -1.55 -5.69 -36.29
C ARG A 651 -2.90 -5.40 -36.95
N SER A 652 -4.01 -5.50 -36.21
CA SER A 652 -5.36 -5.35 -36.78
C SER A 652 -5.73 -3.90 -37.12
N ALA A 653 -5.10 -2.91 -36.47
CA ALA A 653 -5.33 -1.48 -36.71
C ALA A 653 -4.05 -0.65 -36.44
N PRO A 654 -3.90 0.56 -37.01
CA PRO A 654 -2.87 1.50 -36.58
C PRO A 654 -2.98 1.78 -35.08
N VAL A 655 -1.84 1.90 -34.40
CA VAL A 655 -1.79 2.38 -33.01
C VAL A 655 -0.90 3.61 -32.96
N GLN A 656 -1.24 4.52 -32.05
CA GLN A 656 -0.38 5.65 -31.73
C GLN A 656 0.72 5.17 -30.78
N ASN A 657 1.96 5.46 -31.13
CA ASN A 657 3.13 5.17 -30.31
C ASN A 657 3.66 6.47 -29.72
N THR A 658 4.53 6.33 -28.72
CA THR A 658 5.05 7.46 -27.95
C THR A 658 6.57 7.51 -27.96
N LEU A 659 7.15 8.68 -27.73
CA LEU A 659 8.55 8.88 -27.37
C LEU A 659 8.61 9.92 -26.24
N THR A 660 9.19 9.54 -25.10
CA THR A 660 9.42 10.44 -23.96
C THR A 660 10.72 11.21 -24.14
N LEU A 661 10.69 12.52 -23.89
CA LEU A 661 11.83 13.43 -23.92
C LEU A 661 12.09 13.96 -22.50
N ASP A 662 12.98 13.30 -21.75
CA ASP A 662 13.30 13.60 -20.34
C ASP A 662 14.70 14.22 -20.13
N LYS A 663 15.35 14.64 -21.23
CA LYS A 663 16.59 15.40 -21.21
C LYS A 663 16.42 16.71 -21.95
N ALA A 664 16.97 17.78 -21.37
CA ALA A 664 16.95 19.11 -21.95
C ALA A 664 18.29 19.83 -21.73
N ALA A 665 18.64 20.74 -22.63
CA ALA A 665 19.74 21.68 -22.40
C ALA A 665 19.18 22.95 -21.73
N LEU A 666 19.83 23.41 -20.67
CA LEU A 666 19.42 24.58 -19.89
C LEU A 666 20.16 25.84 -20.35
N SER A 667 19.46 26.97 -20.41
CA SER A 667 20.04 28.29 -20.62
C SER A 667 19.36 29.35 -19.74
N TYR A 668 20.14 30.34 -19.31
CA TYR A 668 19.68 31.50 -18.54
C TYR A 668 19.61 32.80 -19.37
N ASP A 669 20.01 32.76 -20.64
CA ASP A 669 20.05 33.92 -21.54
C ASP A 669 19.47 33.63 -22.94
N GLY A 670 19.01 32.40 -23.17
CA GLY A 670 18.48 31.92 -24.45
C GLY A 670 19.53 31.71 -25.54
N LYS A 671 20.83 31.85 -25.23
CA LYS A 671 21.94 31.80 -26.19
C LYS A 671 22.95 30.72 -25.83
N MET A 672 23.43 30.73 -24.59
CA MET A 672 24.40 29.78 -24.06
C MET A 672 23.64 28.64 -23.40
N TYR A 673 23.71 27.46 -24.01
CA TYR A 673 23.08 26.25 -23.51
C TYR A 673 24.12 25.29 -22.94
N THR A 674 23.75 24.56 -21.89
CA THR A 674 24.48 23.38 -21.45
C THR A 674 24.44 22.26 -22.50
N GLU A 675 25.17 21.18 -22.25
CA GLU A 675 24.85 19.86 -22.78
C GLU A 675 23.42 19.42 -22.38
N LEU A 676 22.93 18.34 -22.99
CA LEU A 676 21.67 17.72 -22.56
C LEU A 676 21.84 17.16 -21.15
N LEU A 677 21.01 17.65 -20.24
CA LEU A 677 20.96 17.26 -18.84
C LEU A 677 19.65 16.51 -18.56
N PRO A 678 19.65 15.54 -17.62
CA PRO A 678 18.41 14.95 -17.12
C PRO A 678 17.49 16.03 -16.54
N VAL A 679 16.22 16.02 -16.93
CA VAL A 679 15.17 16.88 -16.37
C VAL A 679 15.13 16.88 -14.82
N PRO A 680 15.21 15.73 -14.12
CA PRO A 680 15.25 15.73 -12.65
C PRO A 680 16.49 16.47 -12.09
N TYR A 681 17.64 16.37 -12.74
CA TYR A 681 18.83 17.12 -12.34
C TYR A 681 18.68 18.63 -12.55
N ILE A 682 18.05 19.05 -13.66
CA ILE A 682 17.75 20.48 -13.87
C ILE A 682 16.89 21.01 -12.72
N SER A 683 15.87 20.25 -12.31
CA SER A 683 15.02 20.60 -11.17
C SER A 683 15.81 20.71 -9.86
N GLU A 684 16.63 19.71 -9.51
CA GLU A 684 17.49 19.77 -8.32
C GLU A 684 18.41 20.99 -8.35
N ARG A 685 19.06 21.23 -9.49
CA ARG A 685 20.00 22.35 -9.63
C ARG A 685 19.32 23.68 -9.30
N LEU A 686 18.13 23.92 -9.83
CA LEU A 686 17.39 25.16 -9.60
C LEU A 686 16.92 25.31 -8.14
N LEU A 687 16.50 24.21 -7.52
CA LEU A 687 16.11 24.16 -6.10
C LEU A 687 17.31 24.44 -5.17
N ARG A 688 18.45 23.80 -5.45
CA ARG A 688 19.68 23.96 -4.67
C ARG A 688 20.30 25.35 -4.84
N GLU A 689 20.22 25.94 -6.03
CA GLU A 689 20.68 27.32 -6.30
C GLU A 689 19.73 28.39 -5.72
N LYS A 690 18.52 28.02 -5.28
CA LYS A 690 17.46 28.92 -4.77
C LYS A 690 17.18 30.10 -5.72
N THR A 691 16.99 29.81 -7.01
CA THR A 691 16.84 30.87 -8.05
C THR A 691 15.42 31.02 -8.56
N ASN A 692 14.97 32.27 -8.65
CA ASN A 692 13.74 32.66 -9.35
C ASN A 692 14.12 33.54 -10.55
N ARG A 693 13.98 33.00 -11.77
CA ARG A 693 14.44 33.67 -13.00
C ARG A 693 13.85 33.05 -14.26
N LYS A 694 13.94 33.79 -15.36
CA LYS A 694 13.63 33.28 -16.70
C LYS A 694 14.63 32.23 -17.17
N LEU A 695 14.13 31.17 -17.79
CA LEU A 695 14.88 30.02 -18.31
C LEU A 695 14.48 29.67 -19.75
N TRP A 696 15.40 29.01 -20.45
CA TRP A 696 15.15 28.33 -21.72
C TRP A 696 15.58 26.88 -21.60
N LEU A 697 14.68 25.97 -21.95
CA LEU A 697 14.91 24.52 -22.00
C LEU A 697 14.82 24.07 -23.45
N ARG A 698 15.90 23.47 -23.96
CA ARG A 698 15.94 22.91 -25.31
C ARG A 698 15.94 21.39 -25.27
N TYR A 699 14.83 20.80 -25.67
CA TYR A 699 14.65 19.37 -25.88
C TYR A 699 14.99 19.03 -27.34
N ALA A 700 15.36 17.78 -27.59
CA ALA A 700 15.75 17.34 -28.92
C ALA A 700 15.26 15.93 -29.22
N PHE A 701 14.92 15.66 -30.48
CA PHE A 701 14.63 14.32 -30.98
C PHE A 701 15.17 14.13 -32.40
N THR A 702 15.34 12.87 -32.81
CA THR A 702 15.80 12.51 -34.16
C THR A 702 14.71 11.73 -34.90
N ALA A 703 14.53 11.99 -36.19
CA ALA A 703 13.51 11.33 -37.01
C ALA A 703 14.08 10.85 -38.36
N ASP A 704 14.04 9.54 -38.60
CA ASP A 704 14.27 8.95 -39.93
C ASP A 704 12.95 8.90 -40.74
N PHE A 705 11.82 8.91 -40.02
CA PHE A 705 10.46 8.96 -40.54
C PHE A 705 9.64 9.98 -39.76
N LEU A 706 8.81 10.75 -40.48
CA LEU A 706 7.89 11.73 -39.91
C LEU A 706 6.47 11.33 -40.30
N PRO A 707 5.61 10.95 -39.36
CA PRO A 707 4.21 10.72 -39.67
C PRO A 707 3.44 12.05 -39.71
N ASP A 708 2.38 12.08 -40.51
CA ASP A 708 1.50 13.25 -40.64
C ASP A 708 0.73 13.56 -39.34
N ASP A 709 0.59 12.58 -38.46
CA ASP A 709 -0.07 12.67 -37.16
C ASP A 709 0.90 12.93 -36.00
N LEU A 710 2.15 13.37 -36.26
CA LEU A 710 3.12 13.69 -35.22
C LEU A 710 2.64 14.88 -34.38
N THR A 711 2.37 14.63 -33.10
CA THR A 711 1.96 15.64 -32.14
C THR A 711 2.91 15.72 -30.95
N LEU A 712 3.08 16.93 -30.44
CA LEU A 712 3.75 17.22 -29.18
C LEU A 712 2.70 17.41 -28.08
N GLU A 713 2.97 16.84 -26.91
CA GLU A 713 2.18 17.00 -25.70
C GLU A 713 3.09 17.30 -24.49
N LEU A 714 2.65 18.26 -23.66
CA LEU A 714 3.31 18.65 -22.42
C LEU A 714 2.29 19.26 -21.45
N GLU A 715 2.72 19.46 -20.21
CA GLU A 715 1.91 20.09 -19.18
C GLU A 715 1.59 21.55 -19.49
N THR A 716 0.43 22.02 -19.03
CA THR A 716 0.03 23.42 -19.12
C THR A 716 0.93 24.26 -18.22
N LEU A 717 1.63 25.21 -18.82
CA LEU A 717 2.52 26.14 -18.13
C LEU A 717 2.03 27.58 -18.30
N GLN A 718 2.02 28.34 -17.21
CA GLN A 718 1.73 29.77 -17.27
C GLN A 718 2.93 30.54 -17.81
N ASN A 719 2.67 31.58 -18.62
CA ASN A 719 3.68 32.50 -19.15
C ASN A 719 4.83 31.81 -19.92
N ALA A 720 4.55 30.68 -20.58
CA ALA A 720 5.53 29.96 -21.37
C ALA A 720 5.40 30.27 -22.87
N LYS A 721 6.53 30.23 -23.59
CA LYS A 721 6.56 30.23 -25.06
C LYS A 721 7.23 28.97 -25.56
N LEU A 722 6.70 28.43 -26.65
CA LEU A 722 7.16 27.18 -27.22
C LEU A 722 7.54 27.41 -28.68
N SER A 723 8.65 26.83 -29.12
CA SER A 723 9.02 26.81 -30.54
C SER A 723 9.54 25.45 -30.96
N VAL A 724 9.28 25.08 -32.21
CA VAL A 724 9.78 23.87 -32.86
C VAL A 724 10.63 24.30 -34.05
N ASN A 725 11.90 23.88 -34.08
CA ASN A 725 12.87 24.26 -35.10
C ASN A 725 12.89 25.78 -35.38
N GLY A 726 12.85 26.58 -34.31
CA GLY A 726 12.86 28.06 -34.36
C GLY A 726 11.53 28.72 -34.73
N THR A 727 10.47 27.95 -35.00
CA THR A 727 9.13 28.50 -35.27
C THR A 727 8.30 28.47 -34.00
N GLU A 728 7.86 29.63 -33.52
CA GLU A 728 6.98 29.75 -32.35
C GLU A 728 5.61 29.11 -32.64
N ILE A 729 5.08 28.38 -31.66
CA ILE A 729 3.81 27.67 -31.74
C ILE A 729 2.99 27.84 -30.47
N SER A 730 1.69 27.55 -30.59
CA SER A 730 0.78 27.39 -29.46
C SER A 730 0.07 26.05 -29.59
N LEU A 731 0.03 25.29 -28.49
CA LEU A 731 -0.72 24.04 -28.42
C LEU A 731 -2.14 24.38 -27.93
N THR A 732 -3.16 23.91 -28.65
CA THR A 732 -4.56 24.28 -28.41
C THR A 732 -5.48 23.09 -28.17
N GLY A 733 -5.01 21.86 -28.43
CA GLY A 733 -5.73 20.65 -28.09
C GLY A 733 -5.53 20.27 -26.62
N GLN A 734 -6.53 19.61 -26.04
CA GLN A 734 -6.39 18.95 -24.75
C GLN A 734 -5.47 17.73 -24.89
N GLY A 735 -4.60 17.51 -23.90
CA GLY A 735 -3.74 16.34 -23.82
C GLY A 735 -4.53 15.04 -23.64
N VAL A 736 -3.89 13.91 -23.96
CA VAL A 736 -4.46 12.58 -23.76
C VAL A 736 -4.01 11.92 -22.47
N LEU A 737 -2.92 12.42 -21.86
CA LEU A 737 -2.45 11.89 -20.59
C LEU A 737 -3.28 12.39 -19.42
N ASP A 738 -3.66 13.67 -19.40
CA ASP A 738 -4.42 14.31 -18.34
C ASP A 738 -5.03 15.64 -18.83
N HIS A 739 -6.08 16.11 -18.18
CA HIS A 739 -6.76 17.35 -18.54
C HIS A 739 -5.87 18.60 -18.39
N SER A 740 -4.83 18.52 -17.56
CA SER A 740 -3.84 19.57 -17.33
C SER A 740 -2.76 19.63 -18.42
N PHE A 741 -2.83 18.79 -19.45
CA PHE A 741 -1.87 18.74 -20.55
C PHE A 741 -2.44 19.41 -21.80
N VAL A 742 -1.54 19.97 -22.61
CA VAL A 742 -1.85 20.58 -23.90
C VAL A 742 -1.12 19.87 -25.03
N ARG A 743 -1.78 19.77 -26.18
CA ARG A 743 -1.32 18.99 -27.34
C ARG A 743 -1.48 19.77 -28.65
N GLY A 744 -0.60 19.51 -29.61
CA GLY A 744 -0.71 20.04 -30.97
C GLY A 744 0.13 19.27 -31.99
N ASN A 745 -0.32 19.27 -33.24
CA ASN A 745 0.40 18.65 -34.35
C ASN A 745 1.62 19.51 -34.73
N ILE A 746 2.79 18.88 -34.78
CA ILE A 746 4.06 19.52 -35.14
C ILE A 746 4.68 18.91 -36.41
N ALA A 747 4.00 18.01 -37.10
CA ALA A 747 4.50 17.28 -38.27
C ALA A 747 5.02 18.22 -39.36
N ALA A 748 4.31 19.33 -39.62
CA ALA A 748 4.69 20.33 -40.62
C ALA A 748 5.94 21.15 -40.27
N LEU A 749 6.33 21.17 -38.99
CA LEU A 749 7.48 21.91 -38.47
C LEU A 749 8.68 20.99 -38.22
N ALA A 750 8.44 19.69 -38.07
CA ALA A 750 9.47 18.69 -37.91
C ALA A 750 10.19 18.40 -39.25
N GLN A 751 11.45 18.00 -39.17
CA GLN A 751 12.31 17.68 -40.30
C GLN A 751 13.01 16.33 -40.10
N LYS A 752 13.43 15.69 -41.20
CA LYS A 752 14.26 14.47 -41.10
C LYS A 752 15.61 14.80 -40.45
N GLY A 753 16.12 13.89 -39.64
CA GLY A 753 17.31 14.11 -38.81
C GLY A 753 16.96 14.79 -37.50
N LYS A 754 17.76 15.79 -37.10
CA LYS A 754 17.64 16.45 -35.79
C LYS A 754 16.53 17.49 -35.78
N ASN A 755 15.77 17.48 -34.69
CA ASN A 755 14.74 18.47 -34.38
C ASN A 755 14.99 19.04 -32.98
N GLU A 756 14.59 20.28 -32.78
CA GLU A 756 14.64 20.96 -31.49
C GLU A 756 13.27 21.51 -31.09
N ILE A 757 13.02 21.47 -29.78
CA ILE A 757 11.85 22.06 -29.14
C ILE A 757 12.39 22.96 -28.02
N VAL A 758 12.11 24.26 -28.09
CA VAL A 758 12.58 25.24 -27.09
C VAL A 758 11.39 25.76 -26.31
N LEU A 759 11.44 25.56 -24.99
CA LEU A 759 10.48 26.08 -24.02
C LEU A 759 11.14 27.24 -23.26
N GLU A 760 10.58 28.43 -23.41
CA GLU A 760 10.92 29.62 -22.64
C GLU A 760 9.88 29.77 -21.51
N LEU A 761 10.33 29.93 -20.27
CA LEU A 761 9.44 30.04 -19.11
C LEU A 761 10.06 30.88 -17.98
N ASP A 762 9.20 31.47 -17.15
CA ASP A 762 9.62 32.15 -15.91
C ASP A 762 9.59 31.14 -14.76
N TYR A 763 10.78 30.73 -14.28
CA TYR A 763 10.87 29.77 -13.18
C TYR A 763 10.76 30.48 -11.83
N PHE A 764 9.84 29.97 -11.01
CA PHE A 764 9.60 30.47 -9.68
C PHE A 764 9.35 29.32 -8.70
N GLN A 765 9.81 29.48 -7.46
CA GLN A 765 9.38 28.74 -6.28
C GLN A 765 9.24 29.68 -5.08
N SER A 766 8.40 29.29 -4.14
CA SER A 766 8.24 29.98 -2.87
C SER A 766 9.46 29.80 -1.96
N GLN A 767 9.65 30.73 -1.01
CA GLN A 767 10.71 30.60 0.00
C GLN A 767 10.51 29.35 0.86
N GLN A 768 9.25 29.02 1.19
CA GLN A 768 8.90 27.81 1.93
C GLN A 768 9.37 26.54 1.22
N THR A 769 9.14 26.43 -0.09
CA THR A 769 9.61 25.30 -0.91
C THR A 769 11.13 25.15 -0.80
N TYR A 770 11.89 26.25 -0.93
CA TYR A 770 13.35 26.20 -0.79
C TYR A 770 13.81 25.80 0.61
N ASP A 771 13.11 26.24 1.66
CA ASP A 771 13.50 25.97 3.03
C ASP A 771 13.21 24.52 3.43
N VAL A 772 12.06 23.98 3.00
CA VAL A 772 11.73 22.55 3.17
C VAL A 772 12.73 21.66 2.44
N PHE A 773 13.00 21.94 1.16
CA PHE A 773 14.00 21.17 0.38
C PHE A 773 15.39 21.24 0.99
N ASN A 774 15.80 22.44 1.42
CA ASN A 774 17.09 22.60 2.06
C ASN A 774 17.14 21.87 3.40
N GLY A 775 16.07 21.88 4.21
CA GLY A 775 16.04 21.18 5.49
C GLY A 775 15.99 19.65 5.36
N PHE A 776 15.31 19.14 4.32
CA PHE A 776 15.07 17.72 4.10
C PHE A 776 16.19 17.05 3.30
N TYR A 777 16.55 17.58 2.12
CA TYR A 777 17.52 16.95 1.21
C TYR A 777 18.96 17.45 1.34
N TYR A 778 19.16 18.73 1.68
CA TYR A 778 20.48 19.37 1.54
C TYR A 778 21.15 19.76 2.86
N GLY A 779 20.38 19.80 3.94
CA GLY A 779 20.75 20.36 5.24
C GLY A 779 20.99 19.29 6.30
N SER A 780 20.79 19.65 7.57
CA SER A 780 21.07 18.77 8.71
C SER A 780 20.00 17.72 9.00
N GLY A 781 18.95 17.61 8.18
CA GLY A 781 17.84 16.65 8.39
C GLY A 781 16.87 17.06 9.52
N GLU A 782 16.73 18.36 9.80
CA GLU A 782 15.77 18.86 10.80
C GLU A 782 14.32 18.73 10.31
N VAL A 783 14.13 18.83 8.99
CA VAL A 783 12.82 18.69 8.35
C VAL A 783 12.52 17.21 8.08
N THR A 784 11.32 16.81 8.47
CA THR A 784 10.83 15.43 8.34
C THR A 784 9.85 15.31 7.16
N GLU A 785 9.38 14.09 6.91
CA GLU A 785 8.36 13.76 5.91
C GLU A 785 7.09 14.60 6.06
N THR A 786 6.72 14.93 7.31
CA THR A 786 5.54 15.75 7.66
C THR A 786 5.41 17.03 6.83
N LEU A 787 6.50 17.81 6.71
CA LEU A 787 6.48 19.02 5.89
C LEU A 787 6.73 18.75 4.41
N MET A 788 7.53 17.73 4.08
CA MET A 788 7.83 17.37 2.70
C MET A 788 6.57 16.93 1.95
N ASN A 789 5.68 16.20 2.62
CA ASN A 789 4.39 15.72 2.09
C ASN A 789 3.41 16.86 1.75
N CYS A 790 3.64 18.06 2.30
CA CYS A 790 2.82 19.26 2.05
C CYS A 790 3.30 20.09 0.85
N VAL A 791 4.48 19.82 0.29
CA VAL A 791 5.12 20.73 -0.66
C VAL A 791 4.42 20.73 -2.02
N SER A 792 4.19 21.93 -2.56
CA SER A 792 3.79 22.15 -3.95
C SER A 792 4.85 22.97 -4.68
N TYR A 793 5.03 22.68 -5.97
CA TYR A 793 5.93 23.43 -6.84
C TYR A 793 5.14 24.41 -7.69
N GLU A 794 5.56 25.67 -7.68
CA GLU A 794 4.96 26.73 -8.49
C GLU A 794 5.30 26.55 -9.97
N THR A 795 6.52 26.12 -10.27
CA THR A 795 6.97 25.78 -11.63
C THR A 795 7.58 24.38 -11.66
N ASN A 796 7.03 23.50 -12.49
CA ASN A 796 7.56 22.15 -12.71
C ASN A 796 8.44 22.14 -13.98
N ILE A 797 9.61 21.49 -13.91
CA ILE A 797 10.46 21.25 -15.07
C ILE A 797 10.30 19.79 -15.46
N GLU A 798 9.79 19.54 -16.67
CA GLU A 798 9.17 18.25 -16.97
C GLU A 798 9.54 17.65 -18.32
N ALA A 799 9.29 16.34 -18.45
CA ALA A 799 9.43 15.66 -19.72
C ALA A 799 8.36 16.11 -20.73
N MET A 800 8.68 15.99 -22.02
CA MET A 800 7.72 16.18 -23.13
C MET A 800 7.44 14.85 -23.83
N TYR A 801 6.27 14.71 -24.45
CA TYR A 801 5.86 13.48 -25.10
C TYR A 801 5.54 13.73 -26.57
N LEU A 802 6.12 12.90 -27.44
CA LEU A 802 5.76 12.86 -28.85
C LEU A 802 4.85 11.67 -29.10
N PHE A 803 3.74 11.90 -29.78
CA PHE A 803 2.78 10.88 -30.17
C PHE A 803 2.61 10.83 -31.68
N GLY A 804 2.44 9.63 -32.24
CA GLY A 804 2.12 9.48 -33.66
C GLY A 804 2.24 8.04 -34.16
N SER A 805 1.96 7.86 -35.45
CA SER A 805 2.03 6.58 -36.14
C SER A 805 3.47 6.24 -36.57
N PHE A 806 4.36 6.03 -35.60
CA PHE A 806 5.77 5.72 -35.81
C PHE A 806 6.25 4.52 -34.98
N SER A 807 7.42 3.99 -35.31
CA SER A 807 8.19 3.09 -34.43
C SER A 807 9.38 3.84 -33.82
N VAL A 808 9.87 3.39 -32.68
CA VAL A 808 11.03 4.00 -31.98
C VAL A 808 12.17 2.99 -31.87
N ARG A 809 13.37 3.39 -32.28
CA ARG A 809 14.56 2.51 -32.23
C ARG A 809 15.75 3.17 -31.54
N PRO A 810 16.51 2.42 -30.71
CA PRO A 810 17.73 2.92 -30.11
C PRO A 810 18.84 3.05 -31.17
N ASP A 811 19.72 4.04 -30.99
CA ASP A 811 20.87 4.30 -31.85
C ASP A 811 21.86 3.14 -31.84
N SER A 812 22.12 2.56 -30.65
CA SER A 812 23.13 1.52 -30.45
C SER A 812 22.56 0.10 -30.49
N GLY A 813 21.27 -0.07 -30.77
CA GLY A 813 20.58 -1.35 -30.65
C GLY A 813 20.16 -1.69 -29.21
N TRP A 814 19.44 -2.81 -29.06
CA TRP A 814 18.93 -3.27 -27.78
C TRP A 814 19.96 -4.10 -27.01
N GLN A 815 20.02 -3.92 -25.69
CA GLN A 815 20.76 -4.81 -24.78
C GLN A 815 19.76 -5.47 -23.82
N ALA A 816 19.91 -6.77 -23.58
CA ALA A 816 19.07 -7.49 -22.63
C ALA A 816 19.60 -7.31 -21.20
N GLY A 817 18.69 -7.13 -20.23
CA GLY A 817 18.96 -7.17 -18.80
C GLY A 817 18.32 -8.40 -18.15
N GLU A 818 18.55 -8.53 -16.84
CA GLU A 818 17.89 -9.53 -16.00
C GLU A 818 16.37 -9.28 -15.93
N ASN A 819 15.60 -10.32 -15.54
CA ASN A 819 14.15 -10.25 -15.31
C ASN A 819 13.33 -9.64 -16.47
N GLY A 820 13.80 -9.80 -17.71
CA GLY A 820 13.09 -9.31 -18.89
C GLY A 820 13.29 -7.83 -19.19
N VAL A 821 14.19 -7.12 -18.49
CA VAL A 821 14.50 -5.72 -18.77
C VAL A 821 15.18 -5.57 -20.14
N ARG A 822 14.93 -4.45 -20.81
CA ARG A 822 15.56 -4.03 -22.07
C ARG A 822 16.21 -2.68 -21.91
N PHE A 823 17.47 -2.58 -22.31
CA PHE A 823 18.19 -1.32 -22.31
C PHE A 823 18.28 -0.73 -23.71
N GLY A 824 17.97 0.56 -23.80
CA GLY A 824 18.13 1.37 -25.01
C GLY A 824 18.74 2.71 -24.67
N ASP A 825 19.40 3.32 -25.65
CA ASP A 825 20.08 4.60 -25.52
C ASP A 825 19.28 5.71 -26.22
N ARG A 826 19.91 6.57 -27.02
CA ARG A 826 19.21 7.61 -27.76
C ARG A 826 18.24 7.00 -28.77
N PHE A 827 17.07 7.61 -28.91
CA PHE A 827 15.99 7.09 -29.75
C PHE A 827 15.74 7.95 -30.99
N ARG A 828 15.24 7.29 -32.04
CA ARG A 828 14.79 7.95 -33.27
C ARG A 828 13.44 7.42 -33.75
N LEU A 829 12.68 8.30 -34.40
CA LEU A 829 11.41 7.95 -35.06
C LEU A 829 11.68 7.21 -36.37
N CYS A 830 11.05 6.06 -36.55
CA CYS A 830 11.17 5.17 -37.70
C CYS A 830 9.79 4.85 -38.29
N ALA A 831 9.78 4.32 -39.52
CA ALA A 831 8.56 3.88 -40.18
C ALA A 831 7.82 2.83 -39.33
N PRO A 832 6.47 2.88 -39.27
CA PRO A 832 5.68 1.98 -38.44
C PRO A 832 5.81 0.52 -38.89
N VAL A 833 5.80 -0.40 -37.92
CA VAL A 833 5.79 -1.85 -38.14
C VAL A 833 4.37 -2.42 -38.06
N THR A 834 4.02 -3.34 -38.96
CA THR A 834 2.70 -4.00 -39.02
C THR A 834 2.72 -5.48 -38.63
N GLU A 835 3.86 -6.16 -38.82
CA GLU A 835 4.05 -7.57 -38.47
C GLU A 835 4.94 -7.67 -37.23
N LEU A 836 4.42 -8.25 -36.15
CA LEU A 836 5.06 -8.29 -34.84
C LEU A 836 5.08 -9.71 -34.29
N ASP A 837 6.15 -10.08 -33.60
CA ASP A 837 6.14 -11.25 -32.72
C ASP A 837 5.54 -10.88 -31.35
N PRO A 838 4.45 -11.51 -30.87
CA PRO A 838 3.87 -11.21 -29.58
C PRO A 838 4.81 -11.45 -28.39
N GLN A 839 5.93 -12.14 -28.57
CA GLN A 839 6.84 -12.48 -27.46
C GLN A 839 7.51 -11.25 -26.81
N ASP A 840 7.92 -10.26 -27.62
CA ASP A 840 8.59 -9.04 -27.13
C ASP A 840 8.32 -7.86 -28.06
N ILE A 841 7.21 -7.17 -27.83
CA ILE A 841 6.75 -6.04 -28.65
C ILE A 841 7.60 -4.80 -28.39
N THR A 842 8.13 -4.65 -27.16
CA THR A 842 8.99 -3.53 -26.72
C THR A 842 10.13 -3.29 -27.71
N VAL A 843 10.90 -4.35 -28.03
CA VAL A 843 12.10 -4.23 -28.89
C VAL A 843 11.79 -4.05 -30.39
N GLN A 844 10.53 -4.27 -30.80
CA GLN A 844 10.10 -4.22 -32.20
C GLN A 844 9.63 -2.83 -32.65
N GLY A 845 9.86 -1.80 -31.84
CA GLY A 845 9.56 -0.41 -32.19
C GLY A 845 8.57 0.26 -31.25
N PHE A 846 8.17 -0.39 -30.16
CA PHE A 846 7.16 0.09 -29.21
C PHE A 846 7.70 0.20 -27.76
N PRO A 847 8.92 0.74 -27.53
CA PRO A 847 9.50 0.75 -26.20
C PRO A 847 8.85 1.71 -25.22
N PHE A 848 8.16 2.76 -25.68
CA PHE A 848 7.39 3.69 -24.84
C PHE A 848 5.87 3.52 -25.03
N PHE A 849 5.45 2.42 -25.68
CA PHE A 849 4.05 2.19 -25.97
C PHE A 849 3.27 1.94 -24.68
N HIS A 850 2.07 2.51 -24.61
CA HIS A 850 1.08 2.29 -23.57
C HIS A 850 -0.30 2.12 -24.22
N GLY A 851 -1.22 1.43 -23.56
CA GLY A 851 -2.56 1.19 -24.11
C GLY A 851 -2.69 -0.15 -24.86
N ALA A 852 -3.77 -0.29 -25.62
CA ALA A 852 -4.17 -1.55 -26.24
C ALA A 852 -3.55 -1.76 -27.63
N MET A 853 -3.03 -2.96 -27.89
CA MET A 853 -2.57 -3.40 -29.21
C MET A 853 -3.31 -4.68 -29.64
N ARG A 854 -3.98 -4.63 -30.80
CA ARG A 854 -4.65 -5.80 -31.39
C ARG A 854 -3.76 -6.50 -32.43
N LEU A 855 -3.51 -7.78 -32.20
CA LEU A 855 -2.77 -8.68 -33.08
C LEU A 855 -3.69 -9.78 -33.58
N LYS A 856 -3.62 -10.11 -34.88
CA LYS A 856 -4.41 -11.18 -35.50
C LYS A 856 -3.56 -12.23 -36.19
N ARG A 857 -4.05 -13.47 -36.17
CA ARG A 857 -3.48 -14.61 -36.89
C ARG A 857 -4.56 -15.60 -37.30
N THR A 858 -4.40 -16.19 -38.48
CA THR A 858 -5.20 -17.34 -38.90
C THR A 858 -4.60 -18.62 -38.35
N ILE A 859 -5.42 -19.44 -37.69
CA ILE A 859 -5.07 -20.77 -37.16
C ILE A 859 -5.93 -21.82 -37.85
N THR A 860 -5.45 -23.06 -37.93
CA THR A 860 -6.24 -24.19 -38.46
C THR A 860 -6.36 -25.27 -37.41
N VAL A 861 -7.59 -25.64 -37.04
CA VAL A 861 -7.85 -26.70 -36.06
C VAL A 861 -8.73 -27.79 -36.66
N GLN A 862 -8.45 -29.05 -36.34
CA GLN A 862 -9.29 -30.18 -36.80
C GLN A 862 -10.47 -30.45 -35.86
N ASN A 863 -10.29 -30.14 -34.58
CA ASN A 863 -11.30 -30.29 -33.53
C ASN A 863 -11.52 -28.94 -32.85
N THR A 864 -12.65 -28.78 -32.18
CA THR A 864 -12.98 -27.53 -31.49
C THR A 864 -12.58 -27.52 -30.02
N ASN A 865 -12.31 -28.66 -29.39
CA ASN A 865 -12.09 -28.83 -27.95
C ASN A 865 -10.73 -28.30 -27.43
N TRP A 866 -10.44 -27.01 -27.69
CA TRP A 866 -9.21 -26.34 -27.34
C TRP A 866 -9.43 -25.26 -26.30
N GLN A 867 -8.47 -25.18 -25.37
CA GLN A 867 -8.28 -24.06 -24.46
C GLN A 867 -7.08 -23.24 -24.94
N LEU A 868 -7.16 -21.92 -24.87
CA LEU A 868 -6.00 -21.05 -25.03
C LEU A 868 -5.24 -20.98 -23.71
N ARG A 869 -3.92 -21.08 -23.76
CA ARG A 869 -3.00 -20.61 -22.71
C ARG A 869 -2.26 -19.39 -23.23
N CYS A 870 -2.42 -18.27 -22.54
CA CYS A 870 -1.83 -16.97 -22.88
C CYS A 870 -1.32 -16.35 -21.58
N ALA A 871 -0.02 -16.44 -21.36
CA ALA A 871 0.67 -15.90 -20.19
C ALA A 871 1.82 -14.99 -20.65
N GLY A 872 2.09 -13.94 -19.89
CA GLY A 872 3.20 -13.03 -20.19
C GLY A 872 3.13 -11.75 -19.38
N ARG A 873 3.87 -10.73 -19.85
CA ARG A 873 3.89 -9.42 -19.24
C ARG A 873 2.98 -8.46 -20.00
N VAL A 874 1.71 -8.52 -19.66
CA VAL A 874 0.62 -7.67 -20.15
C VAL A 874 -0.34 -7.40 -18.99
N GLN A 875 -1.07 -6.29 -19.02
CA GLN A 875 -2.05 -5.96 -17.98
C GLN A 875 -3.28 -6.87 -18.08
N TYR A 876 -3.76 -7.11 -19.29
CA TYR A 876 -4.74 -8.13 -19.61
C TYR A 876 -4.61 -8.55 -21.08
N ALA A 877 -5.25 -9.67 -21.44
CA ALA A 877 -5.48 -10.04 -22.83
C ALA A 877 -6.98 -10.25 -23.11
N ARG A 878 -7.54 -9.58 -24.12
CA ARG A 878 -8.89 -9.91 -24.64
C ARG A 878 -8.76 -10.77 -25.87
N VAL A 879 -9.51 -11.87 -25.88
CA VAL A 879 -9.42 -12.90 -26.92
C VAL A 879 -10.66 -12.84 -27.79
N PHE A 880 -10.44 -12.79 -29.10
CA PHE A 880 -11.51 -12.83 -30.09
C PHE A 880 -11.26 -13.98 -31.05
N VAL A 881 -12.32 -14.74 -31.36
CA VAL A 881 -12.28 -15.84 -32.31
C VAL A 881 -13.37 -15.61 -33.33
N ASN A 882 -13.01 -15.57 -34.62
CA ASN A 882 -13.92 -15.33 -35.73
C ASN A 882 -14.80 -14.08 -35.53
N GLY A 883 -14.19 -12.99 -35.01
CA GLY A 883 -14.84 -11.70 -34.74
C GLY A 883 -15.71 -11.65 -33.48
N LYS A 884 -15.82 -12.73 -32.70
CA LYS A 884 -16.58 -12.76 -31.43
C LYS A 884 -15.63 -12.72 -30.24
N LYS A 885 -15.92 -11.88 -29.23
CA LYS A 885 -15.17 -11.86 -27.96
C LYS A 885 -15.40 -13.19 -27.22
N ALA A 886 -14.33 -13.95 -27.02
CA ALA A 886 -14.35 -15.21 -26.28
C ALA A 886 -14.24 -14.98 -24.76
N GLY A 887 -13.47 -13.97 -24.34
CA GLY A 887 -13.28 -13.62 -22.94
C GLY A 887 -12.17 -12.58 -22.71
N THR A 888 -12.04 -12.12 -21.46
CA THR A 888 -10.90 -11.34 -20.96
C THR A 888 -10.10 -12.21 -20.00
N LEU A 889 -8.79 -12.31 -20.21
CA LEU A 889 -7.83 -12.92 -19.29
C LEU A 889 -7.30 -11.83 -18.35
N LEU A 890 -8.00 -11.64 -17.22
CA LEU A 890 -7.64 -10.65 -16.19
C LEU A 890 -6.91 -11.30 -15.00
N PHE A 891 -7.45 -12.40 -14.48
CA PHE A 891 -6.90 -13.15 -13.32
C PHE A 891 -6.47 -14.59 -13.67
N SER A 892 -6.54 -14.96 -14.95
CA SER A 892 -6.20 -16.30 -15.43
C SER A 892 -5.38 -16.18 -16.69
N ASP A 893 -4.55 -17.19 -16.93
CA ASP A 893 -3.78 -17.33 -18.17
C ASP A 893 -4.45 -18.27 -19.16
N THR A 894 -5.69 -18.72 -18.89
CA THR A 894 -6.35 -19.73 -19.72
C THR A 894 -7.81 -19.43 -20.02
N LEU A 895 -8.27 -19.76 -21.24
CA LEU A 895 -9.64 -19.53 -21.70
C LEU A 895 -10.13 -20.65 -22.60
N ASP A 896 -11.30 -21.23 -22.30
CA ASP A 896 -11.92 -22.23 -23.17
C ASP A 896 -12.40 -21.59 -24.48
N LEU A 897 -11.83 -22.04 -25.61
CA LEU A 897 -12.19 -21.57 -26.95
C LEU A 897 -13.15 -22.50 -27.67
N SER A 898 -13.53 -23.62 -27.05
CA SER A 898 -14.36 -24.65 -27.69
C SER A 898 -15.67 -24.15 -28.28
N PRO A 899 -16.41 -23.22 -27.64
CA PRO A 899 -17.64 -22.68 -28.20
C PRO A 899 -17.45 -21.76 -29.41
N TYR A 900 -16.23 -21.32 -29.70
CA TYR A 900 -15.94 -20.27 -30.69
C TYR A 900 -15.18 -20.76 -31.92
N LEU A 901 -14.58 -21.95 -31.83
CA LEU A 901 -13.83 -22.58 -32.92
C LEU A 901 -14.75 -23.40 -33.82
N HIS A 902 -14.36 -23.54 -35.09
CA HIS A 902 -14.89 -24.55 -36.01
C HIS A 902 -13.75 -25.33 -36.67
N PRO A 903 -13.98 -26.57 -37.14
CA PRO A 903 -12.98 -27.27 -37.93
C PRO A 903 -12.56 -26.46 -39.16
N GLY A 904 -11.27 -26.46 -39.49
CA GLY A 904 -10.68 -25.65 -40.55
C GLY A 904 -10.05 -24.36 -40.04
N GLU A 905 -10.03 -23.34 -40.90
CA GLU A 905 -9.40 -22.05 -40.63
C GLU A 905 -10.24 -21.19 -39.68
N ASN A 906 -9.62 -20.61 -38.66
CA ASN A 906 -10.23 -19.66 -37.74
C ASN A 906 -9.34 -18.42 -37.63
N VAL A 907 -9.93 -17.25 -37.42
CA VAL A 907 -9.19 -16.03 -37.12
C VAL A 907 -9.15 -15.84 -35.61
N LEU A 908 -7.95 -15.85 -35.04
CA LEU A 908 -7.70 -15.54 -33.63
C LEU A 908 -7.12 -14.12 -33.54
N GLU A 909 -7.73 -13.27 -32.73
CA GLU A 909 -7.21 -11.95 -32.39
C GLU A 909 -6.99 -11.80 -30.89
N LEU A 910 -5.89 -11.15 -30.52
CA LEU A 910 -5.51 -10.84 -29.15
C LEU A 910 -5.38 -9.31 -29.03
N GLU A 911 -6.17 -8.70 -28.15
CA GLU A 911 -5.92 -7.35 -27.67
C GLU A 911 -5.06 -7.42 -26.40
N LEU A 912 -3.82 -6.95 -26.48
CA LEU A 912 -2.87 -6.93 -25.39
C LEU A 912 -2.78 -5.51 -24.82
N MET A 913 -2.93 -5.36 -23.51
CA MET A 913 -2.87 -4.06 -22.83
C MET A 913 -1.48 -3.82 -22.23
N ALA A 914 -0.81 -2.76 -22.65
CA ALA A 914 0.46 -2.29 -22.10
C ALA A 914 0.24 -1.31 -20.94
N SER A 915 1.14 -1.33 -19.96
CA SER A 915 1.12 -0.42 -18.81
C SER A 915 1.74 0.94 -19.14
N ASN A 916 1.64 1.88 -18.19
CA ASN A 916 2.35 3.16 -18.26
C ASN A 916 3.83 3.07 -17.87
N ARG A 917 4.35 1.89 -17.47
CA ARG A 917 5.72 1.77 -16.94
C ARG A 917 6.78 2.28 -17.91
N ASN A 918 6.59 1.92 -19.18
CA ASN A 918 7.50 2.28 -20.25
C ASN A 918 7.30 3.72 -20.75
N LEU A 919 6.13 4.31 -20.52
CA LEU A 919 5.83 5.70 -20.82
C LEU A 919 6.37 6.66 -19.74
N LEU A 920 6.06 6.39 -18.46
CA LEU A 920 6.24 7.31 -17.35
C LEU A 920 7.45 7.00 -16.45
N GLY A 921 8.03 5.80 -16.54
CA GLY A 921 9.21 5.44 -15.76
C GLY A 921 8.89 4.70 -14.44
N PRO A 922 9.88 4.57 -13.53
CA PRO A 922 11.21 5.21 -13.57
C PRO A 922 12.16 4.56 -14.59
N HIS A 923 12.72 5.32 -15.55
CA HIS A 923 13.58 4.76 -16.60
C HIS A 923 15.06 4.66 -16.23
N HIS A 924 15.49 5.45 -15.25
CA HIS A 924 16.89 5.78 -15.03
C HIS A 924 17.44 5.36 -13.65
N ASN A 925 16.77 4.43 -12.95
CA ASN A 925 17.30 3.86 -11.72
C ASN A 925 18.48 2.91 -12.02
N ALA A 926 19.66 3.21 -11.48
CA ALA A 926 20.88 2.44 -11.68
C ALA A 926 20.96 1.19 -10.79
N ALA A 927 20.47 1.26 -9.55
CA ALA A 927 20.57 0.18 -8.57
C ALA A 927 19.66 -0.99 -8.93
N GLU A 928 18.39 -0.69 -9.24
CA GLU A 928 17.39 -1.68 -9.63
C GLU A 928 16.67 -1.20 -10.91
N PRO A 929 16.99 -1.76 -12.10
CA PRO A 929 16.43 -1.29 -13.36
C PRO A 929 14.90 -1.42 -13.48
N GLU A 930 14.32 -2.39 -12.78
CA GLU A 930 12.88 -2.52 -12.57
C GLU A 930 12.59 -2.68 -11.07
N PRO A 931 12.35 -1.58 -10.36
CA PRO A 931 12.05 -1.62 -8.93
C PRO A 931 10.65 -2.17 -8.68
N LEU A 932 10.52 -3.11 -7.73
CA LEU A 932 9.23 -3.66 -7.30
C LEU A 932 8.55 -2.86 -6.18
N PHE A 933 9.27 -1.89 -5.62
CA PHE A 933 8.75 -0.88 -4.71
C PHE A 933 9.07 0.48 -5.34
N VAL A 934 8.05 1.26 -5.69
CA VAL A 934 8.21 2.49 -6.49
C VAL A 934 7.71 3.70 -5.74
N ASP A 935 8.63 4.58 -5.37
CA ASP A 935 8.34 5.86 -4.71
C ASP A 935 8.89 7.05 -5.53
N PRO A 936 8.52 8.31 -5.20
CA PRO A 936 8.94 9.49 -5.94
C PRO A 936 10.46 9.68 -6.06
N THR A 937 11.25 9.20 -5.09
CA THR A 937 12.70 9.38 -5.06
C THR A 937 13.40 8.63 -6.19
N LEU A 938 12.85 7.51 -6.65
CA LEU A 938 13.39 6.72 -7.78
C LEU A 938 13.31 7.45 -9.12
N PHE A 939 12.57 8.56 -9.19
CA PHE A 939 12.45 9.40 -10.39
C PHE A 939 13.32 10.66 -10.29
N SER A 940 13.28 11.35 -9.15
CA SER A 940 13.96 12.63 -8.96
C SER A 940 15.42 12.48 -8.54
N LEU A 941 15.71 11.45 -7.74
CA LEU A 941 16.99 11.20 -7.08
C LEU A 941 17.48 12.43 -6.28
N TYR A 942 16.54 13.22 -5.74
CA TYR A 942 16.88 14.46 -5.03
C TYR A 942 17.87 14.22 -3.89
N GLY A 943 18.91 15.06 -3.82
CA GLY A 943 19.98 14.96 -2.82
C GLY A 943 21.16 14.10 -3.26
N SER A 944 20.98 13.19 -4.21
CA SER A 944 22.06 12.32 -4.73
C SER A 944 22.90 12.98 -5.84
N TRP A 945 22.43 14.08 -6.42
CA TRP A 945 23.09 14.71 -7.57
C TRP A 945 24.29 15.57 -7.17
N HIS A 946 25.42 15.33 -7.83
CA HIS A 946 26.66 16.09 -7.69
C HIS A 946 27.21 16.46 -9.07
N ASN A 947 27.15 17.75 -9.42
CA ASN A 947 27.64 18.30 -10.70
C ASN A 947 27.11 17.54 -11.93
N GLY A 948 25.81 17.22 -11.94
CA GLY A 948 25.13 16.56 -13.07
C GLY A 948 25.29 15.05 -13.13
N LYS A 949 25.80 14.44 -12.06
CA LYS A 949 25.96 13.00 -11.93
C LYS A 949 25.35 12.53 -10.63
N SER A 950 24.76 11.34 -10.65
CA SER A 950 24.35 10.58 -9.47
C SER A 950 24.75 9.13 -9.70
N GLU A 951 25.22 8.44 -8.67
CA GLU A 951 25.51 6.99 -8.76
C GLU A 951 24.22 6.17 -8.90
N GLU A 952 23.08 6.75 -8.53
CA GLU A 952 21.75 6.15 -8.63
C GLU A 952 21.12 6.37 -10.02
N TYR A 953 21.74 7.19 -10.87
CA TYR A 953 21.24 7.52 -12.21
C TYR A 953 21.98 6.76 -13.32
N ARG A 954 21.24 6.09 -14.21
CA ARG A 954 21.79 5.46 -15.43
C ARG A 954 21.45 6.25 -16.69
N GLU A 955 22.40 6.34 -17.61
CA GLU A 955 22.19 7.08 -18.88
C GLU A 955 21.24 6.38 -19.86
N ASN A 956 21.34 5.04 -19.94
CA ASN A 956 20.50 4.23 -20.81
C ASN A 956 19.16 3.95 -20.12
N TYR A 957 18.07 4.07 -20.87
CA TYR A 957 16.74 3.71 -20.41
C TYR A 957 16.65 2.23 -20.06
N ALA A 958 15.97 1.92 -18.97
CA ALA A 958 15.47 0.59 -18.64
C ALA A 958 13.98 0.51 -18.96
N PHE A 959 13.61 -0.48 -19.78
CA PHE A 959 12.22 -0.80 -20.13
C PHE A 959 11.85 -2.19 -19.64
N VAL A 960 10.59 -2.36 -19.27
CA VAL A 960 9.98 -3.67 -19.04
C VAL A 960 9.50 -4.25 -20.36
N ARG A 961 9.59 -5.58 -20.48
CA ARG A 961 9.08 -6.27 -21.66
C ARG A 961 7.55 -6.22 -21.67
N PHE A 962 6.98 -5.80 -22.79
CA PHE A 962 5.57 -5.97 -23.14
C PHE A 962 5.45 -7.13 -24.13
N GLY A 963 4.77 -8.21 -23.75
CA GLY A 963 4.64 -9.39 -24.60
C GLY A 963 4.27 -10.67 -23.86
N LEU A 964 4.25 -11.79 -24.58
CA LEU A 964 3.76 -13.09 -24.13
C LEU A 964 4.90 -14.12 -23.95
N ASP A 965 4.97 -14.75 -22.79
CA ASP A 965 5.88 -15.87 -22.51
C ASP A 965 5.38 -17.18 -23.10
N THR A 966 4.07 -17.40 -23.01
CA THR A 966 3.41 -18.61 -23.47
C THR A 966 2.19 -18.24 -24.26
N LEU A 967 2.10 -18.75 -25.48
CA LEU A 967 0.94 -18.57 -26.33
C LEU A 967 0.70 -19.84 -27.15
N GLN A 968 -0.24 -20.67 -26.68
CA GLN A 968 -0.52 -21.97 -27.26
C GLN A 968 -1.98 -22.37 -27.08
N LEU A 969 -2.46 -23.30 -27.92
CA LEU A 969 -3.71 -24.02 -27.68
C LEU A 969 -3.41 -25.36 -27.01
N GLU A 970 -4.25 -25.76 -26.06
CA GLU A 970 -4.19 -27.03 -25.32
C GLU A 970 -5.49 -27.81 -25.51
N ARG A 971 -5.41 -29.05 -26.01
CA ARG A 971 -6.58 -29.91 -26.26
C ARG A 971 -6.82 -30.83 -25.08
N ASN A 972 -8.03 -30.79 -24.53
CA ASN A 972 -8.47 -31.68 -23.46
C ASN A 972 -9.11 -32.96 -24.05
N LEU A 973 -8.88 -34.14 -23.44
CA LEU A 973 -9.72 -35.31 -23.76
C LEU A 973 -11.15 -35.05 -23.31
N LEU A 974 -12.12 -35.22 -24.21
CA LEU A 974 -13.55 -35.23 -23.90
C LEU A 974 -13.90 -36.35 -22.95
#